data_AF-Q98PT0-F1
#
_entry.id   AF-Q98PT0-F1
#
_cell.length_a   1.000
_cell.length_b   1.000
_cell.length_c   1.000
_cell.angle_alpha   90.00
_cell.angle_beta   90.00
_cell.angle_gamma   90.00
#
_symmetry.space_group_name_H-M   'P 1'
#
loop_
_entity.id
_entity.type
_entity.pdbx_description
1 polymer ?
#
loop_
_entity_poly.entity_id
_entity_poly.type
_entity_poly.pdbx_seq_one_letter_code
_entity_poly.pdbx_strand_id
1 'polypeptide(L)'
;MEKIKLWNWYDQSFDKKIDDSKFDYYFYKQQATNVYNRQKLAIDKKKKIDKNLFIKAKRLLTNEKKRSLSTLKIAKKNELRIATQTIKQLNISNDLTKLINFEINKIEAKLQESKKYVENYYKLLKNSTDDLNVKKTIMNEIISNAKKVEIQEFEKLVYLNVAKKFYKKTKSLEITKKKITQINLDLSAFENEIIFEKNNLDFLIKTYLHLGQKLKELQNKKTQIVAQVKISKKEINKKYLEDKNNLKIKYKDRINKAEYSYNKDYFEQNQKIKESLKHANEKIAQNKDKINELNKNKLEKIKALALEEKRALKANYLEYKKNLILAKKYYKLYINHQKVLLICNYYEKDKTQIDQLWKKYKNNFLNKVDDQQVKNDYFELYKKIINVYENDNSYKKQVVKKIINKSYNFLIKYELRKNALFHLKSQHWQNLALIKKDSSYEGDFYEVKSNALSQYVIDYSNEINNSIIEKQKILEELFNQNYAKNNLENKQVFQSKVDNLKVDYLLEKAKVKKLAKKKEITKKALVFTNKKLKIDFKEKVNSLKLENPKYQNKLLLKTNLSRLFSKKKLLHKIYQSKILEAQKSIPTENKKYASKKGFLINLILPGLAEILIFKQYWKGILLILLSSFFYLAFVPFSFGLYWNKIGGVQGLVDLGASIHNHEKGITPDARYWIFGGVVSIFLLILVIAFNLSSAIQAYRNGKFLEQGMRPQSWIQTKKWLSKQGFPWLISIPGWLLIVFIVVAPLFASLLISFSNTGFQHEPPGRVVDWVGFSQYGKWWIFRNNGLLTSLFRVVGWTFIWTFSAGFLVIIVGGIFAILVNSHHIKFKKFFRLIYIIPWAIPAFVTIIFLKSIFQADDDSLVNHILINLGIIQKGVNYFSSIHIVRFLLIIIQTWLGHSYIFLLITGNLQSIPRDIYEAGAIDGAKRNRQFFYITMPILINSLTPLLIGQFIFMFNNFTIINLFSGGGPAFLRPTVFLEAGTDIIISWIYKLTTGVVQIEGNTAFASALVILSSSISVGFASYGFAKNIAKGEK
;
A
#
# COMPACT_ATOMS: atom_id res chain seq x y z
N MET A 1 -2.83 1.69 53.15
CA MET A 1 -3.60 2.79 52.52
C MET A 1 -2.68 3.84 51.89
N GLU A 2 -1.49 4.08 52.48
CA GLU A 2 -0.44 5.01 52.01
C GLU A 2 0.18 4.68 50.64
N LYS A 3 -0.01 3.46 50.10
CA LYS A 3 0.50 3.07 48.77
C LYS A 3 -0.39 3.51 47.60
N ILE A 4 -1.46 4.26 47.83
CA ILE A 4 -2.41 4.64 46.77
C ILE A 4 -1.93 5.89 46.06
N LYS A 5 -1.32 5.68 44.89
CA LYS A 5 -0.80 6.75 44.03
C LYS A 5 -1.69 6.97 42.80
N LEU A 6 -1.78 8.21 42.37
CA LEU A 6 -2.21 8.59 41.02
C LEU A 6 -1.10 8.28 40.03
N TRP A 7 -1.44 8.08 38.76
CA TRP A 7 -0.40 7.90 37.75
C TRP A 7 -0.76 8.61 36.46
N ASN A 8 0.27 9.11 35.81
CA ASN A 8 0.19 9.82 34.55
C ASN A 8 0.32 8.86 33.34
N TRP A 9 0.44 9.40 32.13
CA TRP A 9 0.59 8.59 30.91
C TRP A 9 1.97 7.94 30.75
N TYR A 10 2.96 8.37 31.54
CA TYR A 10 4.33 7.84 31.58
C TYR A 10 4.55 6.83 32.70
N ASP A 11 3.47 6.35 33.33
CA ASP A 11 3.52 5.44 34.47
C ASP A 11 4.38 5.98 35.64
N GLN A 12 4.44 7.31 35.79
CA GLN A 12 5.01 7.95 36.98
C GLN A 12 3.94 8.06 38.06
N SER A 13 4.32 7.75 39.29
CA SER A 13 3.42 7.76 40.45
C SER A 13 3.40 9.10 41.15
N PHE A 14 2.23 9.57 41.54
CA PHE A 14 2.00 10.83 42.26
C PHE A 14 1.15 10.56 43.49
N ASP A 15 1.41 11.27 44.57
CA ASP A 15 0.53 11.23 45.74
C ASP A 15 -0.78 11.97 45.43
N LYS A 16 -1.77 11.94 46.32
CA LYS A 16 -2.99 12.74 46.12
C LYS A 16 -2.86 14.06 46.87
N LYS A 17 -3.37 15.16 46.30
CA LYS A 17 -3.30 16.50 46.91
C LYS A 17 -4.30 16.70 48.05
N ILE A 18 -5.57 16.37 47.82
CA ILE A 18 -6.53 16.14 48.89
C ILE A 18 -6.81 14.64 48.96
N ASP A 19 -6.97 14.14 50.18
CA ASP A 19 -7.46 12.81 50.49
C ASP A 19 -8.98 12.74 50.19
N ASP A 20 -9.35 13.07 48.94
CA ASP A 20 -10.69 13.55 48.55
C ASP A 20 -11.60 12.46 48.00
N SER A 21 -11.12 11.22 48.01
CA SER A 21 -12.05 10.12 47.87
C SER A 21 -12.70 9.94 49.22
N LYS A 22 -14.04 9.92 49.27
CA LYS A 22 -14.74 8.92 50.09
C LYS A 22 -13.99 7.59 49.91
N PHE A 23 -13.04 7.28 50.80
CA PHE A 23 -12.24 6.07 50.76
C PHE A 23 -13.09 4.92 51.24
N ASP A 24 -14.37 4.87 50.87
CA ASP A 24 -15.25 3.79 51.25
C ASP A 24 -14.63 2.50 50.72
N TYR A 25 -15.00 1.36 51.32
CA TYR A 25 -14.60 0.03 50.87
C TYR A 25 -14.52 -0.14 49.33
N TYR A 26 -15.50 0.39 48.59
CA TYR A 26 -15.53 0.36 47.12
C TYR A 26 -14.37 1.10 46.43
N PHE A 27 -13.89 2.20 47.01
CA PHE A 27 -12.77 2.98 46.46
C PHE A 27 -11.46 2.18 46.53
N TYR A 28 -11.17 1.53 47.66
CA TYR A 28 -9.98 0.68 47.80
C TYR A 28 -10.02 -0.50 46.83
N LYS A 29 -11.19 -1.14 46.69
CA LYS A 29 -11.41 -2.22 45.71
C LYS A 29 -11.19 -1.74 44.26
N GLN A 30 -11.66 -0.53 43.95
CA GLN A 30 -11.44 0.09 42.64
C GLN A 30 -9.94 0.37 42.40
N GLN A 31 -9.20 0.82 43.40
CA GLN A 31 -7.76 1.06 43.27
C GLN A 31 -6.95 -0.22 43.10
N ALA A 32 -7.25 -1.27 43.87
CA ALA A 32 -6.64 -2.60 43.64
C ALA A 32 -6.90 -3.08 42.21
N THR A 33 -8.13 -2.89 41.72
CA THR A 33 -8.51 -3.20 40.33
C THR A 33 -7.75 -2.33 39.31
N ASN A 34 -7.50 -1.05 39.60
CA ASN A 34 -6.73 -0.15 38.74
C ASN A 34 -5.25 -0.58 38.64
N VAL A 35 -4.63 -0.94 39.77
CA VAL A 35 -3.25 -1.46 39.80
C VAL A 35 -3.14 -2.75 38.99
N TYR A 36 -4.07 -3.68 39.19
CA TYR A 36 -4.17 -4.91 38.38
C TYR A 36 -4.31 -4.59 36.89
N ASN A 37 -5.24 -3.69 36.52
CA ASN A 37 -5.47 -3.33 35.12
C ASN A 37 -4.22 -2.70 34.48
N ARG A 38 -3.42 -1.92 35.22
CA ARG A 38 -2.15 -1.36 34.73
C ARG A 38 -1.09 -2.43 34.53
N GLN A 39 -0.86 -3.28 35.53
CA GLN A 39 0.10 -4.38 35.42
C GLN A 39 -0.28 -5.32 34.26
N LYS A 40 -1.57 -5.62 34.12
CA LYS A 40 -2.12 -6.37 32.99
C LYS A 40 -1.86 -5.67 31.65
N LEU A 41 -2.07 -4.37 31.55
CA LEU A 41 -1.77 -3.61 30.33
C LEU A 41 -0.28 -3.64 29.98
N ALA A 42 0.62 -3.57 30.97
CA ALA A 42 2.06 -3.69 30.76
C ALA A 42 2.44 -5.09 30.25
N ILE A 43 1.87 -6.14 30.85
CA ILE A 43 2.05 -7.53 30.43
C ILE A 43 1.49 -7.75 29.02
N ASP A 44 0.31 -7.22 28.69
CA ASP A 44 -0.29 -7.32 27.36
C ASP A 44 0.50 -6.56 26.28
N LYS A 45 1.11 -5.41 26.62
CA LYS A 45 2.05 -4.71 25.74
C LYS A 45 3.30 -5.57 25.49
N LYS A 46 3.90 -6.12 26.54
CA LYS A 46 5.06 -7.01 26.45
C LYS A 46 4.73 -8.25 25.61
N LYS A 47 3.57 -8.87 25.82
CA LYS A 47 3.05 -9.98 25.01
C LYS A 47 3.02 -9.67 23.51
N LYS A 48 2.61 -8.46 23.10
CA LYS A 48 2.62 -8.09 21.68
C LYS A 48 4.03 -8.04 21.10
N ILE A 49 4.99 -7.53 21.87
CA ILE A 49 6.41 -7.49 21.49
C ILE A 49 6.96 -8.92 21.39
N ASP A 50 6.75 -9.73 22.42
CA ASP A 50 7.21 -11.11 22.48
C ASP A 50 6.56 -11.97 21.38
N LYS A 51 5.29 -11.73 21.05
CA LYS A 51 4.60 -12.37 19.93
C LYS A 51 5.27 -12.05 18.59
N ASN A 52 5.66 -10.79 18.38
CA ASN A 52 6.36 -10.39 17.16
C ASN A 52 7.76 -11.03 17.07
N LEU A 53 8.47 -11.08 18.20
CA LEU A 53 9.76 -11.78 18.30
C LEU A 53 9.61 -13.28 18.00
N PHE A 54 8.59 -13.93 18.56
CA PHE A 54 8.25 -15.32 18.28
C PHE A 54 7.94 -15.55 16.79
N ILE A 55 7.11 -14.70 16.17
CA ILE A 55 6.80 -14.80 14.73
C ILE A 55 8.08 -14.67 13.89
N LYS A 56 8.99 -13.76 14.25
CA LYS A 56 10.29 -13.60 13.59
C LYS A 56 11.17 -14.84 13.76
N ALA A 57 11.29 -15.36 14.98
CA ALA A 57 12.04 -16.59 15.27
C ALA A 57 11.49 -17.80 14.50
N LYS A 58 10.16 -17.96 14.48
CA LYS A 58 9.47 -19.01 13.71
C LYS A 58 9.75 -18.91 12.22
N ARG A 59 9.75 -17.69 11.64
CA ARG A 59 10.12 -17.46 10.23
C ARG A 59 11.57 -17.88 9.95
N LEU A 60 12.51 -17.48 10.81
CA LEU A 60 13.92 -17.86 10.69
C LEU A 60 14.10 -19.39 10.73
N LEU A 61 13.54 -20.05 11.75
CA LEU A 61 13.58 -21.52 11.87
C LEU A 61 12.92 -22.22 10.67
N THR A 62 11.86 -21.66 10.11
CA THR A 62 11.20 -22.19 8.91
C THR A 62 12.08 -22.07 7.67
N ASN A 63 12.80 -20.95 7.53
CA ASN A 63 13.73 -20.74 6.43
C ASN A 63 14.98 -21.61 6.56
N GLU A 64 15.52 -21.75 7.76
CA GLU A 64 16.61 -22.70 8.06
C GLU A 64 16.19 -24.13 7.73
N LYS A 65 15.00 -24.56 8.15
CA LYS A 65 14.44 -25.87 7.79
C LYS A 65 14.41 -26.07 6.28
N LYS A 66 13.93 -25.09 5.51
CA LYS A 66 13.90 -25.17 4.04
C LYS A 66 15.31 -25.32 3.46
N ARG A 67 16.27 -24.52 3.95
CA ARG A 67 17.68 -24.58 3.54
C ARG A 67 18.28 -25.94 3.85
N SER A 68 18.16 -26.43 5.09
CA SER A 68 18.66 -27.76 5.49
C SER A 68 18.05 -28.89 4.65
N LEU A 69 16.74 -28.82 4.36
CA LEU A 69 16.08 -29.80 3.50
C LEU A 69 16.56 -29.75 2.05
N SER A 70 16.82 -28.55 1.51
CA SER A 70 17.41 -28.41 0.17
C SER A 70 18.83 -28.95 0.12
N THR A 71 19.65 -28.66 1.13
CA THR A 71 21.02 -29.18 1.24
C THR A 71 21.03 -30.70 1.32
N LEU A 72 20.16 -31.30 2.14
CA LEU A 72 20.01 -32.75 2.23
C LEU A 72 19.58 -33.39 0.89
N LYS A 73 18.67 -32.74 0.15
CA LYS A 73 18.27 -33.21 -1.18
C LYS A 73 19.42 -33.17 -2.19
N ILE A 74 20.26 -32.13 -2.13
CA ILE A 74 21.43 -31.99 -2.98
C ILE A 74 22.48 -33.05 -2.62
N ALA A 75 22.75 -33.25 -1.34
CA ALA A 75 23.67 -34.29 -0.85
C ALA A 75 23.30 -35.68 -1.38
N LYS A 76 22.03 -36.09 -1.22
CA LYS A 76 21.50 -37.33 -1.80
C LYS A 76 21.72 -37.41 -3.32
N LYS A 77 21.43 -36.33 -4.06
CA LYS A 77 21.60 -36.31 -5.51
C LYS A 77 23.06 -36.53 -5.90
N ASN A 78 23.99 -35.96 -5.14
CA ASN A 78 25.42 -36.12 -5.37
C ASN A 78 25.89 -37.54 -5.07
N GLU A 79 25.47 -38.14 -3.97
CA GLU A 79 25.79 -39.55 -3.65
C GLU A 79 25.27 -40.52 -4.71
N LEU A 80 24.01 -40.36 -5.14
CA LEU A 80 23.45 -41.16 -6.23
C LEU A 80 24.19 -40.94 -7.55
N ARG A 81 24.62 -39.70 -7.84
CA ARG A 81 25.40 -39.40 -9.04
C ARG A 81 26.72 -40.16 -9.05
N ILE A 82 27.46 -40.15 -7.94
CA ILE A 82 28.73 -40.89 -7.79
C ILE A 82 28.50 -42.38 -8.06
N ALA A 83 27.50 -42.98 -7.41
CA ALA A 83 27.14 -44.39 -7.62
C ALA A 83 26.77 -44.73 -9.08
N THR A 84 26.07 -43.84 -9.79
CA THR A 84 25.72 -44.05 -11.21
C THR A 84 26.88 -43.84 -12.18
N GLN A 85 27.86 -43.00 -11.84
CA GLN A 85 29.02 -42.73 -12.70
C GLN A 85 29.90 -43.97 -12.85
N THR A 86 30.08 -44.76 -11.80
CA THR A 86 30.84 -46.02 -11.82
C THR A 86 30.23 -47.04 -12.78
N ILE A 87 28.89 -47.19 -12.79
CA ILE A 87 28.19 -48.07 -13.75
C ILE A 87 28.35 -47.55 -15.18
N LYS A 88 28.30 -46.23 -15.38
CA LYS A 88 28.43 -45.61 -16.70
C LYS A 88 29.81 -45.87 -17.31
N GLN A 89 30.88 -45.85 -16.50
CA GLN A 89 32.23 -46.20 -16.94
C GLN A 89 32.32 -47.66 -17.42
N LEU A 90 31.57 -48.58 -16.80
CA LEU A 90 31.52 -50.00 -17.18
C LEU A 90 30.57 -50.30 -18.36
N ASN A 91 29.95 -49.30 -19.00
CA ASN A 91 29.14 -49.53 -20.20
C ASN A 91 29.94 -49.96 -21.44
N ILE A 92 31.26 -49.83 -21.40
CA ILE A 92 32.17 -50.35 -22.42
C ILE A 92 32.11 -51.88 -22.53
N SER A 93 31.70 -52.60 -21.48
CA SER A 93 31.63 -54.08 -21.47
C SER A 93 30.32 -54.66 -22.03
N ASN A 94 29.40 -53.82 -22.51
CA ASN A 94 28.11 -54.27 -23.07
C ASN A 94 28.26 -55.02 -24.39
N ASP A 95 29.33 -54.73 -25.15
CA ASP A 95 29.55 -55.32 -26.45
C ASP A 95 31.07 -55.32 -26.74
N LEU A 96 31.56 -56.39 -27.39
CA LEU A 96 32.99 -56.49 -27.74
C LEU A 96 33.41 -55.34 -28.65
N THR A 97 32.54 -54.90 -29.56
CA THR A 97 32.79 -53.73 -30.42
C THR A 97 33.07 -52.46 -29.62
N LYS A 98 32.39 -52.25 -28.49
CA LYS A 98 32.58 -51.07 -27.63
C LYS A 98 33.87 -51.15 -26.85
N LEU A 99 34.24 -52.35 -26.38
CA LEU A 99 35.52 -52.59 -25.73
C LEU A 99 36.69 -52.42 -26.71
N ILE A 100 36.57 -52.96 -27.92
CA ILE A 100 37.56 -52.80 -28.99
C ILE A 100 37.70 -51.33 -29.37
N ASN A 101 36.59 -50.59 -29.56
CA ASN A 101 36.65 -49.15 -29.82
C ASN A 101 37.31 -48.37 -28.67
N PHE A 102 37.06 -48.76 -27.42
CA PHE A 102 37.71 -48.14 -26.26
C PHE A 102 39.23 -48.38 -26.27
N GLU A 103 39.69 -49.60 -26.59
CA GLU A 103 41.11 -49.91 -26.72
C GLU A 103 41.75 -49.23 -27.94
N ILE A 104 41.05 -49.16 -29.08
CA ILE A 104 41.48 -48.37 -30.26
C ILE A 104 41.68 -46.91 -29.86
N ASN A 105 40.69 -46.28 -29.22
CA ASN A 105 40.79 -44.88 -28.79
C ASN A 105 41.95 -44.67 -27.80
N LYS A 106 42.25 -45.67 -26.95
CA LYS A 106 43.39 -45.62 -26.02
C LYS A 106 44.72 -45.67 -26.77
N ILE A 107 44.82 -46.50 -27.82
CA ILE A 107 46.00 -46.57 -28.68
C ILE A 107 46.14 -45.28 -29.51
N GLU A 108 45.06 -44.78 -30.11
CA GLU A 108 45.06 -43.51 -30.84
C GLU A 108 45.48 -42.33 -29.95
N ALA A 109 45.02 -42.31 -28.68
CA ALA A 109 45.45 -41.32 -27.70
C ALA A 109 46.95 -41.44 -27.40
N LYS A 110 47.48 -42.66 -27.22
CA LYS A 110 48.92 -42.88 -27.05
C LYS A 110 49.75 -42.46 -28.27
N LEU A 111 49.25 -42.72 -29.49
CA LEU A 111 49.90 -42.28 -30.73
C LEU A 111 49.91 -40.74 -30.82
N GLN A 112 48.81 -40.08 -30.42
CA GLN A 112 48.78 -38.62 -30.32
C GLN A 112 49.71 -38.08 -29.23
N GLU A 113 49.81 -38.78 -28.09
CA GLU A 113 50.70 -38.42 -27.00
C GLU A 113 52.18 -38.58 -27.38
N SER A 114 52.53 -39.66 -28.10
CA SER A 114 53.86 -39.86 -28.70
C SER A 114 54.22 -38.71 -29.64
N LYS A 115 53.32 -38.32 -30.55
CA LYS A 115 53.53 -37.18 -31.44
C LYS A 115 53.74 -35.87 -30.67
N LYS A 116 52.89 -35.61 -29.68
CA LYS A 116 53.04 -34.45 -28.80
C LYS A 116 54.33 -34.48 -27.98
N TYR A 117 54.79 -35.67 -27.56
CA TYR A 117 56.03 -35.84 -26.84
C TYR A 117 57.22 -35.41 -27.70
N VAL A 118 57.29 -35.88 -28.95
CA VAL A 118 58.34 -35.45 -29.91
C VAL A 118 58.27 -33.95 -30.19
N GLU A 119 57.08 -33.39 -30.42
CA GLU A 119 56.89 -31.94 -30.64
C GLU A 119 57.33 -31.09 -29.44
N ASN A 120 57.00 -31.53 -28.23
CA ASN A 120 57.39 -30.85 -27.00
C ASN A 120 58.90 -30.95 -26.77
N TYR A 121 59.50 -32.11 -26.99
CA TYR A 121 60.95 -32.30 -26.86
C TYR A 121 61.73 -31.50 -27.90
N TYR A 122 61.24 -31.41 -29.14
CA TYR A 122 61.80 -30.54 -30.17
C TYR A 122 61.84 -29.07 -29.73
N LYS A 123 60.73 -28.56 -29.15
CA LYS A 123 60.66 -27.19 -28.64
C LYS A 123 61.65 -26.96 -27.49
N LEU A 124 61.84 -27.95 -26.61
CA LEU A 124 62.80 -27.89 -25.52
C LEU A 124 64.25 -27.89 -26.03
N LEU A 125 64.61 -28.82 -26.93
CA LEU A 125 65.94 -28.90 -27.55
C LEU A 125 66.29 -27.65 -28.36
N LYS A 126 65.32 -27.08 -29.09
CA LYS A 126 65.52 -25.82 -29.85
C LYS A 126 65.96 -24.66 -28.96
N ASN A 127 65.53 -24.64 -27.70
CA ASN A 127 65.83 -23.57 -26.74
C ASN A 127 67.01 -23.89 -25.80
N SER A 128 67.67 -25.05 -25.95
CA SER A 128 68.83 -25.45 -25.15
C SER A 128 70.15 -24.86 -25.69
N THR A 129 71.19 -24.77 -24.86
CA THR A 129 72.52 -24.25 -25.22
C THR A 129 73.45 -25.28 -25.87
N ASP A 130 73.00 -26.53 -26.05
CA ASP A 130 73.84 -27.63 -26.57
C ASP A 130 74.28 -27.41 -28.03
N ASP A 131 75.39 -28.04 -28.44
CA ASP A 131 75.92 -27.95 -29.80
C ASP A 131 74.96 -28.57 -30.86
N LEU A 132 75.00 -28.05 -32.08
CA LEU A 132 74.07 -28.42 -33.16
C LEU A 132 74.19 -29.90 -33.56
N ASN A 133 75.39 -30.47 -33.50
CA ASN A 133 75.61 -31.88 -33.83
C ASN A 133 75.09 -32.81 -32.73
N VAL A 134 75.23 -32.41 -31.46
CA VAL A 134 74.68 -33.13 -30.30
C VAL A 134 73.15 -33.12 -30.35
N LYS A 135 72.54 -31.95 -30.63
CA LYS A 135 71.09 -31.80 -30.79
C LYS A 135 70.52 -32.69 -31.91
N LYS A 136 71.20 -32.76 -33.06
CA LYS A 136 70.78 -33.64 -34.17
C LYS A 136 70.85 -35.11 -33.77
N THR A 137 71.88 -35.51 -33.03
CA THR A 137 72.05 -36.90 -32.58
C THR A 137 70.94 -37.31 -31.61
N ILE A 138 70.68 -36.49 -30.59
CA ILE A 138 69.59 -36.72 -29.61
C ILE A 138 68.23 -36.73 -30.31
N MET A 139 67.99 -35.80 -31.24
CA MET A 139 66.72 -35.74 -31.97
C MET A 139 66.50 -36.98 -32.83
N ASN A 140 67.55 -37.48 -33.49
CA ASN A 140 67.48 -38.71 -34.27
C ASN A 140 67.21 -39.93 -33.39
N GLU A 141 67.78 -39.97 -32.19
CA GLU A 141 67.53 -41.04 -31.21
C GLU A 141 66.08 -41.02 -30.69
N ILE A 142 65.56 -39.83 -30.35
CA ILE A 142 64.16 -39.66 -29.91
C ILE A 142 63.19 -40.01 -31.03
N ILE A 143 63.43 -39.55 -32.25
CA ILE A 143 62.60 -39.89 -33.43
C ILE A 143 62.66 -41.40 -33.68
N SER A 144 63.84 -42.02 -33.59
CA SER A 144 64.00 -43.46 -33.78
C SER A 144 63.23 -44.26 -32.73
N ASN A 145 63.33 -43.89 -31.46
CA ASN A 145 62.60 -44.53 -30.37
C ASN A 145 61.09 -44.28 -30.46
N ALA A 146 60.65 -43.07 -30.79
CA ALA A 146 59.25 -42.75 -31.02
C ALA A 146 58.68 -43.54 -32.20
N LYS A 147 59.42 -43.65 -33.32
CA LYS A 147 59.04 -44.49 -34.47
C LYS A 147 58.91 -45.96 -34.07
N LYS A 148 59.84 -46.52 -33.27
CA LYS A 148 59.73 -47.90 -32.77
C LYS A 148 58.44 -48.10 -31.95
N VAL A 149 58.11 -47.17 -31.06
CA VAL A 149 56.88 -47.21 -30.24
C VAL A 149 55.63 -47.04 -31.12
N GLU A 150 55.65 -46.10 -32.08
CA GLU A 150 54.54 -45.87 -33.00
C GLU A 150 54.28 -47.09 -33.89
N ILE A 151 55.32 -47.74 -34.42
CA ILE A 151 55.18 -48.98 -35.20
C ILE A 151 54.54 -50.08 -34.35
N GLN A 152 55.04 -50.31 -33.14
CA GLN A 152 54.48 -51.32 -32.23
C GLN A 152 53.02 -51.07 -31.84
N GLU A 153 52.65 -49.82 -31.56
CA GLU A 153 51.28 -49.47 -31.21
C GLU A 153 50.36 -49.44 -32.45
N PHE A 154 50.89 -49.10 -33.63
CA PHE A 154 50.16 -49.15 -34.89
C PHE A 154 49.87 -50.59 -35.34
N GLU A 155 50.81 -51.52 -35.15
CA GLU A 155 50.56 -52.95 -35.35
C GLU A 155 49.44 -53.46 -34.44
N LYS A 156 49.43 -53.07 -33.15
CA LYS A 156 48.32 -53.36 -32.23
C LYS A 156 46.99 -52.78 -32.71
N LEU A 157 46.99 -51.56 -33.26
CA LEU A 157 45.80 -50.92 -33.83
C LEU A 157 45.26 -51.70 -35.03
N VAL A 158 46.14 -52.22 -35.89
CA VAL A 158 45.77 -53.11 -37.01
C VAL A 158 45.11 -54.39 -36.49
N TYR A 159 45.70 -55.07 -35.50
CA TYR A 159 45.11 -56.26 -34.90
C TYR A 159 43.72 -55.98 -34.29
N LEU A 160 43.54 -54.85 -33.61
CA LEU A 160 42.24 -54.45 -33.04
C LEU A 160 41.20 -54.10 -34.12
N ASN A 161 41.60 -53.46 -35.21
CA ASN A 161 40.71 -53.14 -36.32
C ASN A 161 40.24 -54.40 -37.05
N VAL A 162 41.13 -55.37 -37.26
CA VAL A 162 40.75 -56.66 -37.84
C VAL A 162 39.91 -57.49 -36.88
N ALA A 163 40.23 -57.52 -35.59
CA ALA A 163 39.37 -58.10 -34.55
C ALA A 163 37.96 -57.51 -34.56
N LYS A 164 37.84 -56.18 -34.73
CA LYS A 164 36.55 -55.47 -34.85
C LYS A 164 35.79 -55.89 -36.10
N LYS A 165 36.45 -55.93 -37.27
CA LYS A 165 35.84 -56.36 -38.53
C LYS A 165 35.35 -57.81 -38.44
N PHE A 166 36.16 -58.69 -37.86
CA PHE A 166 35.82 -60.09 -37.62
C PHE A 166 34.58 -60.23 -36.73
N TYR A 167 34.59 -59.64 -35.53
CA TYR A 167 33.44 -59.72 -34.62
C TYR A 167 32.17 -59.09 -35.21
N LYS A 168 32.28 -57.98 -35.97
CA LYS A 168 31.13 -57.35 -36.61
C LYS A 168 30.46 -58.28 -37.64
N LYS A 169 31.25 -59.12 -38.31
CA LYS A 169 30.78 -60.06 -39.35
C LYS A 169 30.30 -61.39 -38.76
N THR A 170 30.97 -61.91 -37.73
CA THR A 170 30.66 -63.25 -37.15
C THR A 170 29.79 -63.21 -35.90
N LYS A 171 29.85 -62.12 -35.12
CA LYS A 171 29.30 -62.01 -33.75
C LYS A 171 29.73 -63.14 -32.80
N SER A 172 30.79 -63.89 -33.13
CA SER A 172 31.29 -65.02 -32.37
C SER A 172 32.49 -64.63 -31.54
N LEU A 173 32.53 -65.01 -30.26
CA LEU A 173 33.72 -64.87 -29.40
C LEU A 173 34.78 -65.95 -29.65
N GLU A 174 34.43 -66.98 -30.41
CA GLU A 174 35.36 -68.03 -30.82
C GLU A 174 36.06 -67.65 -32.12
N ILE A 175 37.38 -67.79 -32.12
CA ILE A 175 38.24 -67.52 -33.27
C ILE A 175 39.23 -68.67 -33.46
N THR A 176 39.34 -69.19 -34.68
CA THR A 176 40.29 -70.25 -35.06
C THR A 176 40.88 -69.92 -36.42
N LYS A 177 42.09 -70.44 -36.71
CA LYS A 177 42.79 -70.19 -37.99
C LYS A 177 41.89 -70.47 -39.20
N LYS A 178 41.17 -71.61 -39.19
CA LYS A 178 40.20 -71.99 -40.24
C LYS A 178 39.05 -71.00 -40.40
N LYS A 179 38.49 -70.46 -39.31
CA LYS A 179 37.39 -69.49 -39.36
C LYS A 179 37.85 -68.16 -39.96
N ILE A 180 39.07 -67.69 -39.67
CA ILE A 180 39.58 -66.42 -40.21
C ILE A 180 39.81 -66.52 -41.72
N THR A 181 40.36 -67.64 -42.21
CA THR A 181 40.68 -67.81 -43.63
C THR A 181 39.46 -68.09 -44.53
N GLN A 182 38.37 -68.62 -43.96
CA GLN A 182 37.13 -68.90 -44.71
C GLN A 182 36.19 -67.68 -44.82
N ILE A 183 36.36 -66.69 -43.95
CA ILE A 183 35.51 -65.50 -43.94
C ILE A 183 36.24 -64.40 -44.71
N ASN A 184 35.65 -63.96 -45.84
CA ASN A 184 36.17 -62.80 -46.55
C ASN A 184 36.01 -61.55 -45.68
N LEU A 185 37.07 -61.12 -45.01
CA LEU A 185 37.12 -59.84 -44.29
C LEU A 185 37.61 -58.80 -45.30
N ASP A 186 36.88 -57.69 -45.48
CA ASP A 186 37.29 -56.60 -46.37
C ASP A 186 38.52 -55.89 -45.78
N LEU A 187 39.68 -56.54 -45.91
CA LEU A 187 40.98 -56.11 -45.40
C LEU A 187 41.68 -55.25 -46.45
N SER A 188 42.33 -54.18 -46.02
CA SER A 188 43.20 -53.40 -46.90
C SER A 188 44.45 -54.22 -47.27
N ALA A 189 45.12 -53.87 -48.37
CA ALA A 189 46.36 -54.54 -48.80
C ALA A 189 47.41 -54.61 -47.67
N PHE A 190 47.50 -53.55 -46.87
CA PHE A 190 48.39 -53.45 -45.71
C PHE A 190 47.95 -54.32 -44.50
N GLU A 191 46.64 -54.43 -44.25
CA GLU A 191 46.12 -55.34 -43.21
C GLU A 191 46.39 -56.81 -43.56
N ASN A 192 46.34 -57.16 -44.85
CA ASN A 192 46.66 -58.49 -45.35
C ASN A 192 48.15 -58.83 -45.19
N GLU A 193 49.05 -57.90 -45.53
CA GLU A 193 50.51 -58.05 -45.37
C GLU A 193 50.90 -58.36 -43.92
N ILE A 194 50.40 -57.56 -42.96
CA ILE A 194 50.74 -57.72 -41.54
C ILE A 194 50.21 -59.04 -40.95
N ILE A 195 49.05 -59.50 -41.39
CA ILE A 195 48.35 -60.64 -40.77
C ILE A 195 48.77 -61.97 -41.40
N PHE A 196 48.89 -62.03 -42.74
CA PHE A 196 49.10 -63.28 -43.47
C PHE A 196 50.54 -63.46 -43.96
N GLU A 197 51.23 -62.41 -44.42
CA GLU A 197 52.60 -62.55 -44.96
C GLU A 197 53.67 -62.60 -43.85
N LYS A 198 53.47 -61.92 -42.73
CA LYS A 198 54.39 -61.96 -41.55
C LYS A 198 54.10 -63.07 -40.53
N ASN A 199 53.20 -64.01 -40.85
CA ASN A 199 52.85 -65.19 -40.03
C ASN A 199 52.35 -64.87 -38.59
N ASN A 200 51.65 -63.74 -38.40
CA ASN A 200 51.20 -63.23 -37.08
C ASN A 200 49.75 -63.61 -36.70
N LEU A 201 49.16 -64.58 -37.40
CA LEU A 201 47.77 -65.01 -37.19
C LEU A 201 47.52 -65.49 -35.74
N ASP A 202 48.51 -66.15 -35.12
CA ASP A 202 48.43 -66.60 -33.73
C ASP A 202 48.35 -65.45 -32.72
N PHE A 203 49.01 -64.33 -33.01
CA PHE A 203 48.97 -63.14 -32.15
C PHE A 203 47.60 -62.45 -32.21
N LEU A 204 46.98 -62.37 -33.40
CA LEU A 204 45.62 -61.87 -33.57
C LEU A 204 44.60 -62.72 -32.79
N ILE A 205 44.69 -64.05 -32.92
CA ILE A 205 43.83 -65.01 -32.19
C ILE A 205 44.00 -64.82 -30.68
N LYS A 206 45.25 -64.76 -30.19
CA LYS A 206 45.54 -64.56 -28.76
C LYS A 206 44.98 -63.23 -28.25
N THR A 207 45.15 -62.15 -29.01
CA THR A 207 44.63 -60.80 -28.67
C THR A 207 43.10 -60.79 -28.63
N TYR A 208 42.45 -61.45 -29.60
CA TYR A 208 41.01 -61.55 -29.69
C TYR A 208 40.41 -62.36 -28.53
N LEU A 209 41.01 -63.52 -28.21
CA LEU A 209 40.59 -64.35 -27.07
C LEU A 209 40.80 -63.61 -25.74
N HIS A 210 41.91 -62.89 -25.59
CA HIS A 210 42.17 -62.06 -24.41
C HIS A 210 41.13 -60.94 -24.24
N LEU A 211 40.73 -60.27 -25.34
CA LEU A 211 39.64 -59.28 -25.31
C LEU A 211 38.29 -59.91 -24.94
N GLY A 212 38.04 -61.14 -25.41
CA GLY A 212 36.86 -61.93 -25.03
C GLY A 212 36.83 -62.28 -23.54
N GLN A 213 37.97 -62.68 -22.97
CA GLN A 213 38.12 -62.93 -21.53
C GLN A 213 37.92 -61.64 -20.71
N LYS A 214 38.59 -60.55 -21.12
CA LYS A 214 38.48 -59.23 -20.51
C LYS A 214 37.05 -58.69 -20.56
N LEU A 215 36.31 -58.95 -21.65
CA LEU A 215 34.89 -58.61 -21.76
C LEU A 215 34.08 -59.33 -20.68
N LYS A 216 34.28 -60.66 -20.52
CA LYS A 216 33.59 -61.46 -19.49
C LYS A 216 33.92 -60.98 -18.07
N GLU A 217 35.19 -60.69 -17.78
CA GLU A 217 35.61 -60.13 -16.48
C GLU A 217 34.93 -58.79 -16.19
N LEU A 218 34.92 -57.86 -17.16
CA LEU A 218 34.27 -56.57 -17.00
C LEU A 218 32.75 -56.68 -16.90
N GLN A 219 32.13 -57.67 -17.55
CA GLN A 219 30.70 -57.97 -17.41
C GLN A 219 30.39 -58.49 -15.99
N ASN A 220 31.20 -59.41 -15.46
CA ASN A 220 31.08 -59.92 -14.08
C ASN A 220 31.29 -58.80 -13.04
N LYS A 221 32.31 -57.97 -13.24
CA LYS A 221 32.56 -56.81 -12.38
C LYS A 221 31.41 -55.81 -12.42
N LYS A 222 30.80 -55.62 -13.60
CA LYS A 222 29.62 -54.78 -13.77
C LYS A 222 28.38 -55.34 -13.08
N THR A 223 28.10 -56.64 -13.19
CA THR A 223 26.94 -57.25 -12.51
C THR A 223 27.08 -57.14 -10.99
N GLN A 224 28.28 -57.37 -10.45
CA GLN A 224 28.59 -57.16 -9.03
C GLN A 224 28.38 -55.70 -8.60
N ILE A 225 28.95 -54.72 -9.33
CA ILE A 225 28.82 -53.30 -8.99
C ILE A 225 27.38 -52.82 -9.15
N VAL A 226 26.64 -53.29 -10.16
CA VAL A 226 25.21 -52.95 -10.34
C VAL A 226 24.38 -53.49 -9.18
N ALA A 227 24.64 -54.71 -8.72
CA ALA A 227 23.99 -55.27 -7.53
C ALA A 227 24.31 -54.45 -6.28
N GLN A 228 25.59 -54.13 -6.06
CA GLN A 228 26.04 -53.31 -4.92
C GLN A 228 25.41 -51.91 -4.94
N VAL A 229 25.41 -51.22 -6.09
CA VAL A 229 24.80 -49.89 -6.25
C VAL A 229 23.27 -49.93 -6.06
N LYS A 230 22.58 -51.00 -6.47
CA LYS A 230 21.14 -51.16 -6.21
C LYS A 230 20.87 -51.22 -4.71
N ILE A 231 21.67 -51.99 -3.96
CA ILE A 231 21.60 -52.09 -2.50
C ILE A 231 21.91 -50.72 -1.87
N SER A 232 23.03 -50.10 -2.22
CA SER A 232 23.41 -48.77 -1.71
C SER A 232 22.38 -47.69 -2.04
N LYS A 233 21.74 -47.73 -3.22
CA LYS A 233 20.67 -46.78 -3.59
C LYS A 233 19.44 -46.94 -2.69
N LYS A 234 19.08 -48.17 -2.31
CA LYS A 234 18.00 -48.45 -1.36
C LYS A 234 18.34 -47.89 0.02
N GLU A 235 19.57 -48.08 0.48
CA GLU A 235 20.08 -47.57 1.76
C GLU A 235 20.17 -46.04 1.80
N ILE A 236 20.76 -45.40 0.78
CA ILE A 236 20.82 -43.93 0.64
C ILE A 236 19.41 -43.33 0.65
N ASN A 237 18.44 -43.97 -0.01
CA ASN A 237 17.04 -43.54 0.03
C ASN A 237 16.43 -43.66 1.43
N LYS A 238 16.70 -44.76 2.15
CA LYS A 238 16.23 -45.00 3.51
C LYS A 238 16.81 -43.95 4.47
N LYS A 239 18.14 -43.79 4.47
CA LYS A 239 18.87 -42.79 5.28
C LYS A 239 18.38 -41.36 5.00
N TYR A 240 18.18 -41.00 3.73
CA TYR A 240 17.61 -39.70 3.38
C TYR A 240 16.21 -39.47 3.97
N LEU A 241 15.34 -40.49 3.98
CA LEU A 241 14.00 -40.38 4.55
C LEU A 241 14.06 -40.21 6.07
N GLU A 242 14.93 -40.96 6.75
CA GLU A 242 15.20 -40.83 8.18
C GLU A 242 15.72 -39.43 8.52
N ASP A 243 16.79 -38.95 7.88
CA ASP A 243 17.37 -37.63 8.10
C ASP A 243 16.37 -36.50 7.80
N LYS A 244 15.57 -36.64 6.74
CA LYS A 244 14.51 -35.70 6.40
C LYS A 244 13.46 -35.63 7.50
N ASN A 245 13.08 -36.77 8.09
CA ASN A 245 12.11 -36.83 9.18
C ASN A 245 12.71 -36.27 10.47
N ASN A 246 13.94 -36.64 10.81
CA ASN A 246 14.67 -36.12 11.97
C ASN A 246 14.83 -34.59 11.91
N LEU A 247 15.19 -34.04 10.75
CA LEU A 247 15.24 -32.59 10.55
C LEU A 247 13.85 -31.94 10.72
N LYS A 248 12.80 -32.54 10.16
CA LYS A 248 11.43 -32.03 10.36
C LYS A 248 11.04 -32.00 11.84
N ILE A 249 11.36 -33.07 12.58
CA ILE A 249 11.09 -33.21 14.01
C ILE A 249 11.90 -32.18 14.80
N LYS A 250 13.22 -32.09 14.58
CA LYS A 250 14.12 -31.13 15.23
C LYS A 250 13.62 -29.68 15.12
N TYR A 251 13.26 -29.24 13.91
CA TYR A 251 12.75 -27.88 13.72
C TYR A 251 11.33 -27.70 14.28
N LYS A 252 10.49 -28.76 14.27
CA LYS A 252 9.16 -28.71 14.92
C LYS A 252 9.31 -28.56 16.43
N ASP A 253 10.21 -29.32 17.06
CA ASP A 253 10.51 -29.24 18.49
C ASP A 253 11.05 -27.86 18.88
N ARG A 254 12.00 -27.30 18.11
CA ARG A 254 12.49 -25.93 18.33
C ARG A 254 11.39 -24.87 18.28
N ILE A 255 10.48 -24.98 17.31
CA ILE A 255 9.33 -24.07 17.19
C ILE A 255 8.40 -24.24 18.40
N ASN A 256 8.11 -25.48 18.79
CA ASN A 256 7.26 -25.78 19.95
C ASN A 256 7.86 -25.27 21.26
N LYS A 257 9.17 -25.42 21.47
CA LYS A 257 9.89 -24.88 22.65
C LYS A 257 9.82 -23.36 22.71
N ALA A 258 10.03 -22.69 21.57
CA ALA A 258 9.89 -21.23 21.48
C ALA A 258 8.46 -20.79 21.82
N GLU A 259 7.45 -21.47 21.28
CA GLU A 259 6.03 -21.21 21.55
C GLU A 259 5.66 -21.46 23.01
N TYR A 260 6.17 -22.55 23.60
CA TYR A 260 5.97 -22.88 25.00
C TYR A 260 6.56 -21.80 25.93
N SER A 261 7.82 -21.38 25.72
CA SER A 261 8.44 -20.34 26.55
C SER A 261 7.65 -19.03 26.50
N TYR A 262 7.24 -18.61 25.30
CA TYR A 262 6.42 -17.41 25.10
C TYR A 262 5.07 -17.48 25.84
N ASN A 263 4.38 -18.63 25.78
CA ASN A 263 3.10 -18.81 26.44
C ASN A 263 3.22 -18.93 27.96
N LYS A 264 4.27 -19.62 28.45
CA LYS A 264 4.56 -19.84 29.87
C LYS A 264 4.80 -18.51 30.60
N ASP A 265 5.70 -17.68 30.08
CA ASP A 265 6.05 -16.38 30.69
C ASP A 265 4.83 -15.47 30.85
N TYR A 266 3.97 -15.44 29.82
CA TYR A 266 2.71 -14.67 29.86
C TYR A 266 1.72 -15.24 30.88
N PHE A 267 1.59 -16.55 30.97
CA PHE A 267 0.69 -17.21 31.92
C PHE A 267 1.12 -16.97 33.36
N GLU A 268 2.41 -17.16 33.68
CA GLU A 268 2.94 -16.95 35.04
C GLU A 268 2.80 -15.50 35.50
N GLN A 269 3.14 -14.52 34.65
CA GLN A 269 2.98 -13.11 34.97
C GLN A 269 1.50 -12.77 35.22
N ASN A 270 0.58 -13.33 34.42
CA ASN A 270 -0.85 -13.12 34.61
C ASN A 270 -1.41 -13.76 35.88
N GLN A 271 -0.90 -14.93 36.29
CA GLN A 271 -1.30 -15.55 37.55
C GLN A 271 -0.84 -14.70 38.74
N LYS A 272 0.44 -14.29 38.76
CA LYS A 272 1.01 -13.45 39.82
C LYS A 272 0.20 -12.17 40.06
N ILE A 273 -0.25 -11.48 39.00
CA ILE A 273 -1.05 -10.25 39.16
C ILE A 273 -2.49 -10.53 39.65
N LYS A 274 -3.08 -11.69 39.28
CA LYS A 274 -4.42 -12.09 39.75
C LYS A 274 -4.38 -12.45 41.23
N GLU A 275 -3.37 -13.18 41.66
CA GLU A 275 -3.13 -13.51 43.07
C GLU A 275 -2.90 -12.24 43.89
N SER A 276 -2.08 -11.30 43.37
CA SER A 276 -1.88 -9.98 43.99
C SER A 276 -3.19 -9.20 44.15
N LEU A 277 -4.07 -9.20 43.13
CA LEU A 277 -5.40 -8.59 43.22
C LEU A 277 -6.29 -9.28 44.26
N LYS A 278 -6.28 -10.62 44.30
CA LYS A 278 -7.06 -11.42 45.25
C LYS A 278 -6.66 -11.09 46.70
N HIS A 279 -5.37 -11.18 46.98
CA HIS A 279 -4.80 -10.85 48.29
C HIS A 279 -5.04 -9.38 48.68
N ALA A 280 -4.97 -8.44 47.73
CA ALA A 280 -5.33 -7.05 47.99
C ALA A 280 -6.82 -6.90 48.37
N ASN A 281 -7.73 -7.56 47.66
CA ASN A 281 -9.16 -7.53 47.97
C ASN A 281 -9.51 -8.16 49.31
N GLU A 282 -8.84 -9.27 49.68
CA GLU A 282 -8.99 -9.93 50.99
C GLU A 282 -8.57 -8.98 52.12
N LYS A 283 -7.40 -8.35 52.01
CA LYS A 283 -6.95 -7.33 52.98
C LYS A 283 -7.87 -6.12 53.08
N ILE A 284 -8.48 -5.70 51.97
CA ILE A 284 -9.45 -4.59 51.95
C ILE A 284 -10.75 -5.02 52.64
N ALA A 285 -11.21 -6.25 52.43
CA ALA A 285 -12.41 -6.77 53.08
C ALA A 285 -12.22 -6.92 54.60
N GLN A 286 -11.06 -7.42 55.04
CA GLN A 286 -10.72 -7.53 56.47
C GLN A 286 -10.73 -6.19 57.22
N ASN A 287 -10.46 -5.07 56.52
CA ASN A 287 -10.37 -3.74 57.12
C ASN A 287 -11.60 -2.85 56.81
N LYS A 288 -12.71 -3.43 56.35
CA LYS A 288 -13.89 -2.68 55.87
C LYS A 288 -14.43 -1.68 56.89
N ASP A 289 -14.52 -2.06 58.16
CA ASP A 289 -15.16 -1.22 59.18
C ASP A 289 -14.24 -0.06 59.62
N LYS A 290 -12.95 -0.36 59.85
CA LYS A 290 -11.90 0.66 60.06
C LYS A 290 -11.82 1.66 58.91
N ILE A 291 -12.00 1.19 57.66
CA ILE A 291 -12.06 2.03 56.46
C ILE A 291 -13.25 3.00 56.54
N ASN A 292 -14.43 2.51 56.90
CA ASN A 292 -15.65 3.33 56.90
C ASN A 292 -15.65 4.38 58.01
N GLU A 293 -15.06 4.08 59.17
CA GLU A 293 -14.95 5.00 60.31
C GLU A 293 -14.03 6.20 60.01
N LEU A 294 -12.84 5.95 59.45
CA LEU A 294 -11.89 7.00 59.02
C LEU A 294 -12.48 7.96 57.96
N ASN A 295 -13.46 7.53 57.18
CA ASN A 295 -14.10 8.36 56.16
C ASN A 295 -15.09 9.37 56.72
N LYS A 296 -15.77 9.06 57.82
CA LYS A 296 -16.82 9.92 58.38
C LYS A 296 -16.23 11.26 58.84
N ASN A 297 -15.06 11.23 59.49
CA ASN A 297 -14.36 12.43 59.99
C ASN A 297 -13.70 13.28 58.89
N LYS A 298 -13.37 12.70 57.74
CA LYS A 298 -12.77 13.44 56.59
C LYS A 298 -13.82 14.15 55.74
N LEU A 299 -15.06 13.64 55.73
CA LEU A 299 -16.12 14.08 54.82
C LEU A 299 -16.57 15.54 55.04
N GLU A 300 -16.60 15.99 56.30
CA GLU A 300 -17.06 17.35 56.64
C GLU A 300 -16.02 18.43 56.24
N LYS A 301 -14.73 18.18 56.51
CA LYS A 301 -13.63 19.05 56.06
C LYS A 301 -13.61 19.20 54.53
N ILE A 302 -13.87 18.11 53.80
CA ILE A 302 -13.94 18.12 52.33
C ILE A 302 -15.12 18.97 51.82
N LYS A 303 -16.30 18.84 52.44
CA LYS A 303 -17.48 19.64 52.05
C LYS A 303 -17.23 21.14 52.24
N ALA A 304 -16.55 21.53 53.32
CA ALA A 304 -16.18 22.93 53.58
C ALA A 304 -15.22 23.47 52.51
N LEU A 305 -14.12 22.76 52.24
CA LEU A 305 -13.14 23.11 51.19
C LEU A 305 -13.78 23.19 49.79
N ALA A 306 -14.67 22.26 49.46
CA ALA A 306 -15.36 22.25 48.17
C ALA A 306 -16.31 23.45 47.99
N LEU A 307 -16.93 23.93 49.09
CA LEU A 307 -17.80 25.11 49.07
C LEU A 307 -16.99 26.39 48.89
N GLU A 308 -15.85 26.51 49.59
CA GLU A 308 -14.91 27.62 49.42
C GLU A 308 -14.33 27.67 48.01
N GLU A 309 -13.88 26.52 47.48
CA GLU A 309 -13.40 26.42 46.10
C GLU A 309 -14.50 26.89 45.11
N LYS A 310 -15.75 26.45 45.30
CA LYS A 310 -16.87 26.86 44.44
C LYS A 310 -17.14 28.36 44.48
N ARG A 311 -17.04 28.99 45.67
CA ARG A 311 -17.17 30.45 45.83
C ARG A 311 -16.03 31.18 45.11
N ALA A 312 -14.78 30.74 45.32
CA ALA A 312 -13.60 31.30 44.67
C ALA A 312 -13.64 31.17 43.14
N LEU A 313 -14.08 30.01 42.62
CA LEU A 313 -14.27 29.79 41.18
C LEU A 313 -15.29 30.76 40.57
N LYS A 314 -16.42 30.98 41.25
CA LYS A 314 -17.45 31.93 40.81
C LYS A 314 -16.92 33.37 40.82
N ALA A 315 -16.18 33.76 41.86
CA ALA A 315 -15.56 35.07 41.97
C ALA A 315 -14.54 35.32 40.83
N ASN A 316 -13.62 34.39 40.60
CA ASN A 316 -12.64 34.47 39.50
C ASN A 316 -13.31 34.56 38.12
N TYR A 317 -14.41 33.82 37.90
CA TYR A 317 -15.15 33.92 36.64
C TYR A 317 -15.80 35.30 36.45
N LEU A 318 -16.43 35.86 37.49
CA LEU A 318 -17.00 37.20 37.46
C LEU A 318 -15.92 38.26 37.22
N GLU A 319 -14.77 38.13 37.87
CA GLU A 319 -13.63 39.01 37.67
C GLU A 319 -13.08 38.92 36.23
N TYR A 320 -12.94 37.71 35.69
CA TYR A 320 -12.56 37.51 34.29
C TYR A 320 -13.54 38.20 33.32
N LYS A 321 -14.85 38.11 33.58
CA LYS A 321 -15.88 38.78 32.77
C LYS A 321 -15.76 40.30 32.84
N LYS A 322 -15.48 40.87 34.01
CA LYS A 322 -15.19 42.32 34.16
C LYS A 322 -13.92 42.72 33.40
N ASN A 323 -12.84 41.96 33.55
CA ASN A 323 -11.55 42.24 32.90
C ASN A 323 -11.63 42.15 31.37
N LEU A 324 -12.49 41.30 30.81
CA LEU A 324 -12.73 41.22 29.35
C LEU A 324 -13.20 42.55 28.74
N ILE A 325 -13.98 43.35 29.47
CA ILE A 325 -14.43 44.67 29.03
C ILE A 325 -13.25 45.67 29.08
N LEU A 326 -12.45 45.63 30.15
CA LEU A 326 -11.27 46.47 30.34
C LEU A 326 -10.20 46.24 29.25
N ALA A 327 -9.97 45.00 28.83
CA ALA A 327 -9.00 44.71 27.75
C ALA A 327 -9.37 45.35 26.41
N LYS A 328 -10.66 45.49 26.09
CA LYS A 328 -11.07 46.22 24.87
C LYS A 328 -10.66 47.69 24.95
N LYS A 329 -10.78 48.31 26.13
CA LYS A 329 -10.40 49.71 26.38
C LYS A 329 -8.87 49.87 26.36
N TYR A 330 -8.14 48.99 27.04
CA TYR A 330 -6.68 48.95 27.04
C TYR A 330 -6.08 48.84 25.64
N TYR A 331 -6.60 47.93 24.82
CA TYR A 331 -6.12 47.71 23.46
C TYR A 331 -6.25 48.98 22.60
N LYS A 332 -7.35 49.73 22.73
CA LYS A 332 -7.54 51.01 22.02
C LYS A 332 -6.48 52.04 22.46
N LEU A 333 -6.20 52.11 23.76
CA LEU A 333 -5.18 52.99 24.33
C LEU A 333 -3.77 52.62 23.87
N TYR A 334 -3.41 51.34 23.85
CA TYR A 334 -2.11 50.87 23.37
C TYR A 334 -1.83 51.27 21.91
N ILE A 335 -2.81 51.10 21.01
CA ILE A 335 -2.65 51.55 19.63
C ILE A 335 -2.43 53.06 19.56
N ASN A 336 -3.21 53.82 20.34
CA ASN A 336 -3.10 55.27 20.37
C ASN A 336 -1.73 55.72 20.86
N HIS A 337 -1.21 55.08 21.92
CA HIS A 337 0.16 55.33 22.39
C HIS A 337 1.20 55.03 21.31
N GLN A 338 1.10 53.88 20.66
CA GLN A 338 2.05 53.49 19.62
C GLN A 338 2.00 54.41 18.37
N LYS A 339 0.83 54.96 18.04
CA LYS A 339 0.73 56.00 17.01
C LYS A 339 1.49 57.26 17.44
N VAL A 340 1.37 57.65 18.70
CA VAL A 340 2.04 58.85 19.23
C VAL A 340 3.55 58.66 19.29
N LEU A 341 4.06 57.50 19.70
CA LEU A 341 5.50 57.20 19.61
C LEU A 341 6.05 57.32 18.20
N LEU A 342 5.27 56.90 17.19
CA LEU A 342 5.66 57.06 15.79
C LEU A 342 5.64 58.53 15.35
N ILE A 343 4.66 59.31 15.81
CA ILE A 343 4.63 60.76 15.59
C ILE A 343 5.87 61.40 16.23
N CYS A 344 6.21 61.07 17.49
CA CYS A 344 7.41 61.58 18.15
C CYS A 344 8.70 61.26 17.37
N ASN A 345 8.86 60.01 16.91
CA ASN A 345 10.02 59.62 16.11
C ASN A 345 10.14 60.43 14.80
N TYR A 346 9.03 60.70 14.12
CA TYR A 346 9.04 61.37 12.82
C TYR A 346 9.15 62.90 12.90
N TYR A 347 8.75 63.49 14.03
CA TYR A 347 8.89 64.93 14.32
C TYR A 347 10.08 65.24 15.24
N GLU A 348 10.98 64.27 15.46
CA GLU A 348 12.18 64.38 16.32
C GLU A 348 11.87 64.92 17.73
N LYS A 349 10.66 64.63 18.25
CA LYS A 349 10.26 65.00 19.61
C LYS A 349 10.77 63.96 20.59
N ASP A 350 11.16 64.41 21.78
CA ASP A 350 11.55 63.50 22.86
C ASP A 350 10.37 62.58 23.22
N LYS A 351 10.58 61.28 23.00
CA LYS A 351 9.60 60.22 23.28
C LYS A 351 9.79 59.59 24.66
N THR A 352 10.92 59.87 25.33
CA THR A 352 11.27 59.20 26.59
C THR A 352 10.26 59.53 27.68
N GLN A 353 9.88 60.80 27.81
CA GLN A 353 8.91 61.27 28.80
C GLN A 353 7.52 60.63 28.61
N ILE A 354 6.98 60.64 27.39
CA ILE A 354 5.66 60.02 27.13
C ILE A 354 5.68 58.49 27.25
N ASP A 355 6.80 57.83 26.93
CA ASP A 355 6.93 56.38 27.08
C ASP A 355 7.07 55.97 28.56
N GLN A 356 7.78 56.76 29.37
CA GLN A 356 7.86 56.57 30.82
C GLN A 356 6.48 56.77 31.48
N LEU A 357 5.77 57.84 31.13
CA LEU A 357 4.39 58.09 31.61
C LEU A 357 3.44 56.97 31.17
N TRP A 358 3.53 56.52 29.93
CA TRP A 358 2.75 55.37 29.46
C TRP A 358 3.09 54.08 30.21
N LYS A 359 4.36 53.80 30.51
CA LYS A 359 4.75 52.62 31.29
C LYS A 359 4.14 52.65 32.69
N LYS A 360 4.18 53.80 33.37
CA LYS A 360 3.50 54.00 34.66
C LYS A 360 1.98 53.85 34.52
N TYR A 361 1.35 54.55 33.57
CA TYR A 361 -0.09 54.48 33.32
C TYR A 361 -0.56 53.06 32.95
N LYS A 362 0.19 52.34 32.11
CA LYS A 362 -0.06 50.94 31.75
C LYS A 362 -0.01 50.05 32.98
N ASN A 363 1.01 50.19 33.82
CA ASN A 363 1.16 49.38 35.03
C ASN A 363 0.01 49.68 36.01
N ASN A 364 -0.33 50.96 36.22
CA ASN A 364 -1.45 51.38 37.06
C ASN A 364 -2.79 50.84 36.52
N PHE A 365 -3.02 50.94 35.20
CA PHE A 365 -4.21 50.41 34.54
C PHE A 365 -4.34 48.89 34.65
N LEU A 366 -3.22 48.15 34.52
CA LEU A 366 -3.20 46.69 34.64
C LEU A 366 -3.36 46.22 36.10
N ASN A 367 -2.81 46.98 37.04
CA ASN A 367 -2.88 46.70 38.49
C ASN A 367 -4.13 47.29 39.16
N LYS A 368 -5.03 47.94 38.39
CA LYS A 368 -6.25 48.60 38.89
C LYS A 368 -5.97 49.67 39.95
N VAL A 369 -4.81 50.32 39.88
CA VAL A 369 -4.45 51.47 40.72
C VAL A 369 -5.01 52.72 40.04
N ASP A 370 -5.93 53.42 40.71
CA ASP A 370 -6.55 54.64 40.17
C ASP A 370 -5.68 55.86 40.49
N ASP A 371 -4.62 56.01 39.71
CA ASP A 371 -3.73 57.17 39.76
C ASP A 371 -4.18 58.20 38.73
N GLN A 372 -5.06 59.11 39.17
CA GLN A 372 -5.61 60.16 38.30
C GLN A 372 -4.53 61.13 37.82
N GLN A 373 -3.47 61.35 38.60
CA GLN A 373 -2.39 62.26 38.27
C GLN A 373 -1.57 61.74 37.08
N VAL A 374 -1.05 60.51 37.16
CA VAL A 374 -0.29 59.88 36.06
C VAL A 374 -1.13 59.75 34.79
N LYS A 375 -2.43 59.50 34.93
CA LYS A 375 -3.38 59.46 33.81
C LYS A 375 -3.54 60.82 33.16
N ASN A 376 -3.76 61.88 33.96
CA ASN A 376 -3.91 63.24 33.45
C ASN A 376 -2.62 63.71 32.77
N ASP A 377 -1.47 63.52 33.41
CA ASP A 377 -0.14 63.87 32.86
C ASP A 377 0.10 63.19 31.51
N TYR A 378 -0.23 61.90 31.39
CA TYR A 378 -0.13 61.17 30.12
C TYR A 378 -1.05 61.76 29.04
N PHE A 379 -2.33 62.01 29.37
CA PHE A 379 -3.29 62.49 28.38
C PHE A 379 -3.04 63.95 27.98
N GLU A 380 -2.49 64.77 28.88
CA GLU A 380 -2.08 66.13 28.59
C GLU A 380 -0.91 66.15 27.61
N LEU A 381 0.14 65.37 27.88
CA LEU A 381 1.28 65.24 26.97
C LEU A 381 0.88 64.61 25.63
N TYR A 382 -0.01 63.61 25.65
CA TYR A 382 -0.61 62.99 24.47
C TYR A 382 -1.34 64.02 23.61
N LYS A 383 -2.20 64.85 24.20
CA LYS A 383 -2.92 65.94 23.49
C LYS A 383 -1.94 66.96 22.91
N LYS A 384 -0.91 67.35 23.67
CA LYS A 384 0.12 68.30 23.23
C LYS A 384 0.83 67.80 21.97
N ILE A 385 1.24 66.52 21.94
CA ILE A 385 1.91 65.92 20.76
C ILE A 385 0.95 65.79 19.57
N ILE A 386 -0.31 65.42 19.82
CA ILE A 386 -1.30 65.29 18.75
C ILE A 386 -1.67 66.63 18.15
N ASN A 387 -1.83 67.70 18.93
CA ASN A 387 -2.12 69.03 18.42
C ASN A 387 -1.01 69.51 17.48
N VAL A 388 0.27 69.23 17.79
CA VAL A 388 1.40 69.54 16.89
C VAL A 388 1.27 68.80 15.56
N TYR A 389 0.85 67.53 15.58
CA TYR A 389 0.64 66.74 14.36
C TYR A 389 -0.62 67.16 13.59
N GLU A 390 -1.71 67.53 14.28
CA GLU A 390 -2.97 67.93 13.66
C GLU A 390 -2.86 69.31 13.01
N ASN A 391 -2.07 70.23 13.58
CA ASN A 391 -1.84 71.57 13.05
C ASN A 391 -0.79 71.62 11.91
N ASP A 392 -0.06 70.53 11.65
CA ASP A 392 0.87 70.46 10.52
C ASP A 392 0.10 70.27 9.18
N ASN A 393 0.38 71.10 8.17
CA ASN A 393 -0.18 70.98 6.82
C ASN A 393 0.85 70.49 5.77
N SER A 394 2.05 70.12 6.21
CA SER A 394 3.14 69.70 5.32
C SER A 394 2.94 68.29 4.73
N TYR A 395 3.70 68.00 3.67
CA TYR A 395 3.81 66.65 3.09
C TYR A 395 4.18 65.59 4.14
N LYS A 396 4.90 65.97 5.21
CA LYS A 396 5.28 65.09 6.33
C LYS A 396 4.07 64.45 7.00
N LYS A 397 2.99 65.20 7.29
CA LYS A 397 1.76 64.65 7.86
C LYS A 397 1.11 63.61 6.95
N GLN A 398 1.07 63.84 5.65
CA GLN A 398 0.48 62.88 4.70
C GLN A 398 1.24 61.55 4.67
N VAL A 399 2.58 61.61 4.75
CA VAL A 399 3.45 60.43 4.84
C VAL A 399 3.21 59.69 6.15
N VAL A 400 3.26 60.39 7.29
CA VAL A 400 3.00 59.81 8.63
C VAL A 400 1.61 59.17 8.70
N LYS A 401 0.57 59.84 8.19
CA LYS A 401 -0.80 59.31 8.13
C LYS A 401 -0.87 58.01 7.31
N LYS A 402 -0.18 57.94 6.17
CA LYS A 402 -0.10 56.72 5.33
C LYS A 402 0.66 55.60 6.02
N ILE A 403 1.78 55.89 6.70
CA ILE A 403 2.56 54.93 7.48
C ILE A 403 1.71 54.35 8.62
N ILE A 404 1.02 55.19 9.39
CA ILE A 404 0.13 54.78 10.48
C ILE A 404 -0.98 53.86 9.96
N ASN A 405 -1.69 54.27 8.91
CA ASN A 405 -2.81 53.49 8.38
C ASN A 405 -2.39 52.14 7.80
N LYS A 406 -1.25 52.09 7.10
CA LYS A 406 -0.73 50.83 6.55
C LYS A 406 -0.19 49.92 7.66
N SER A 407 0.48 50.47 8.67
CA SER A 407 1.08 49.69 9.77
C SER A 407 0.00 49.11 10.69
N TYR A 408 -1.01 49.90 11.06
CA TYR A 408 -2.16 49.49 11.88
C TYR A 408 -3.39 49.15 11.04
N ASN A 409 -3.20 48.26 10.06
CA ASN A 409 -4.31 47.75 9.27
C ASN A 409 -5.27 46.89 10.13
N PHE A 410 -6.44 46.57 9.55
CA PHE A 410 -7.47 45.78 10.23
C PHE A 410 -6.94 44.45 10.80
N LEU A 411 -6.06 43.75 10.08
CA LEU A 411 -5.52 42.45 10.50
C LEU A 411 -4.60 42.57 11.73
N ILE A 412 -3.66 43.52 11.73
CA ILE A 412 -2.79 43.78 12.90
C ILE A 412 -3.62 44.17 14.11
N LYS A 413 -4.63 45.02 13.89
CA LYS A 413 -5.59 45.40 14.92
C LYS A 413 -6.31 44.18 15.52
N TYR A 414 -6.78 43.29 14.66
CA TYR A 414 -7.43 42.04 15.08
C TYR A 414 -6.48 41.15 15.90
N GLU A 415 -5.22 41.00 15.49
CA GLU A 415 -4.24 40.17 16.19
C GLU A 415 -3.84 40.73 17.56
N LEU A 416 -3.62 42.04 17.66
CA LEU A 416 -3.36 42.69 18.95
C LEU A 416 -4.53 42.52 19.92
N ARG A 417 -5.77 42.70 19.45
CA ARG A 417 -6.99 42.45 20.25
C ARG A 417 -7.06 41.00 20.71
N LYS A 418 -6.77 40.05 19.82
CA LYS A 418 -6.77 38.62 20.14
C LYS A 418 -5.68 38.27 21.15
N ASN A 419 -4.50 38.86 21.03
CA ASN A 419 -3.39 38.63 21.96
C ASN A 419 -3.70 39.16 23.37
N ALA A 420 -4.34 40.34 23.46
CA ALA A 420 -4.82 40.88 24.75
C ALA A 420 -5.86 39.97 25.42
N LEU A 421 -6.78 39.39 24.65
CA LEU A 421 -7.74 38.40 25.18
C LEU A 421 -7.04 37.14 25.68
N PHE A 422 -5.97 36.69 25.01
CA PHE A 422 -5.17 35.57 25.48
C PHE A 422 -4.38 35.90 26.75
N HIS A 423 -3.88 37.12 26.91
CA HIS A 423 -3.24 37.57 28.15
C HIS A 423 -4.20 37.43 29.34
N LEU A 424 -5.41 37.98 29.24
CA LEU A 424 -6.42 37.85 30.28
C LEU A 424 -6.81 36.41 30.56
N LYS A 425 -6.90 35.60 29.50
CA LYS A 425 -7.20 34.18 29.64
C LYS A 425 -6.09 33.44 30.39
N SER A 426 -4.83 33.85 30.19
CA SER A 426 -3.69 33.36 30.95
C SER A 426 -3.84 33.69 32.44
N GLN A 427 -4.11 34.95 32.78
CA GLN A 427 -4.33 35.37 34.17
C GLN A 427 -5.48 34.61 34.83
N HIS A 428 -6.60 34.44 34.12
CA HIS A 428 -7.72 33.64 34.61
C HIS A 428 -7.32 32.19 34.90
N TRP A 429 -6.50 31.57 34.03
CA TRP A 429 -5.95 30.24 34.27
C TRP A 429 -4.94 30.20 35.40
N GLN A 430 -4.16 31.25 35.62
CA GLN A 430 -3.28 31.37 36.78
C GLN A 430 -4.07 31.43 38.09
N ASN A 431 -5.14 32.23 38.14
CA ASN A 431 -6.03 32.28 39.30
C ASN A 431 -6.72 30.92 39.53
N LEU A 432 -7.16 30.24 38.45
CA LEU A 432 -7.67 28.87 38.56
C LEU A 432 -6.61 27.88 39.08
N ALA A 433 -5.36 28.07 38.68
CA ALA A 433 -4.25 27.26 39.17
C ALA A 433 -4.06 27.43 40.67
N LEU A 434 -4.03 28.68 41.15
CA LEU A 434 -3.91 29.01 42.57
C LEU A 434 -5.07 28.45 43.39
N ILE A 435 -6.32 28.67 42.95
CA ILE A 435 -7.53 28.17 43.63
C ILE A 435 -7.51 26.64 43.77
N LYS A 436 -7.01 25.94 42.75
CA LYS A 436 -6.98 24.46 42.71
C LYS A 436 -5.65 23.86 43.14
N LYS A 437 -4.64 24.67 43.49
CA LYS A 437 -3.27 24.21 43.69
C LYS A 437 -3.19 23.18 44.80
N ASP A 438 -3.91 23.41 45.88
CA ASP A 438 -3.89 22.53 47.03
C ASP A 438 -5.00 21.49 46.96
N SER A 439 -6.03 21.71 46.14
CA SER A 439 -7.16 20.80 46.02
C SER A 439 -7.01 19.70 44.98
N SER A 440 -6.34 19.99 43.86
CA SER A 440 -6.35 19.11 42.70
C SER A 440 -5.12 19.28 41.80
N TYR A 441 -4.70 18.21 41.14
CA TYR A 441 -3.74 18.25 40.03
C TYR A 441 -4.26 19.01 38.81
N GLU A 442 -5.55 19.37 38.75
CA GLU A 442 -6.04 20.39 37.83
C GLU A 442 -5.34 21.73 38.05
N GLY A 443 -4.97 22.09 39.28
CA GLY A 443 -4.20 23.30 39.60
C GLY A 443 -2.87 23.36 38.86
N ASP A 444 -2.02 22.33 39.00
CA ASP A 444 -0.72 22.26 38.31
C ASP A 444 -0.89 22.28 36.78
N PHE A 445 -1.95 21.64 36.28
CA PHE A 445 -2.25 21.66 34.86
C PHE A 445 -2.64 23.06 34.37
N TYR A 446 -3.46 23.78 35.13
CA TYR A 446 -3.80 25.17 34.82
C TYR A 446 -2.60 26.10 34.94
N GLU A 447 -1.67 25.83 35.86
CA GLU A 447 -0.42 26.58 36.00
C GLU A 447 0.44 26.45 34.73
N VAL A 448 0.76 25.23 34.30
CA VAL A 448 1.53 25.00 33.07
C VAL A 448 0.81 25.58 31.85
N LYS A 449 -0.52 25.46 31.80
CA LYS A 449 -1.35 26.00 30.72
C LYS A 449 -1.35 27.53 30.69
N SER A 450 -1.38 28.17 31.86
CA SER A 450 -1.21 29.63 32.01
C SER A 450 0.18 30.03 31.55
N ASN A 451 1.24 29.44 32.11
CA ASN A 451 2.62 29.79 31.78
C ASN A 451 2.91 29.62 30.28
N ALA A 452 2.43 28.54 29.66
CA ALA A 452 2.55 28.34 28.22
C ALA A 452 1.78 29.39 27.40
N LEU A 453 0.59 29.81 27.84
CA LEU A 453 -0.18 30.84 27.15
C LEU A 453 0.45 32.23 27.34
N SER A 454 0.92 32.54 28.55
CA SER A 454 1.64 33.77 28.87
C SER A 454 2.88 33.93 27.99
N GLN A 455 3.71 32.88 27.90
CA GLN A 455 4.88 32.88 27.02
C GLN A 455 4.49 33.06 25.55
N TYR A 456 3.46 32.36 25.07
CA TYR A 456 2.95 32.55 23.72
C TYR A 456 2.51 34.00 23.46
N VAL A 457 1.84 34.63 24.43
CA VAL A 457 1.38 36.02 24.33
C VAL A 457 2.56 36.98 24.25
N ILE A 458 3.58 36.80 25.08
CA ILE A 458 4.80 37.62 25.11
C ILE A 458 5.55 37.49 23.78
N ASP A 459 5.86 36.26 23.37
CA ASP A 459 6.60 35.98 22.13
C ASP A 459 5.83 36.53 20.91
N TYR A 460 4.51 36.32 20.87
CA TYR A 460 3.70 36.81 19.76
C TYR A 460 3.53 38.33 19.78
N SER A 461 3.48 38.96 20.96
CA SER A 461 3.47 40.43 21.07
C SER A 461 4.77 41.03 20.52
N ASN A 462 5.90 40.41 20.82
CA ASN A 462 7.21 40.84 20.31
C ASN A 462 7.26 40.68 18.78
N GLU A 463 6.79 39.56 18.23
CA GLU A 463 6.72 39.35 16.78
C GLU A 463 5.77 40.34 16.08
N ILE A 464 4.62 40.67 16.68
CA ILE A 464 3.72 41.71 16.15
C ILE A 464 4.43 43.07 16.15
N ASN A 465 5.05 43.45 17.27
CA ASN A 465 5.75 44.73 17.39
C ASN A 465 6.93 44.82 16.41
N ASN A 466 7.74 43.78 16.29
CA ASN A 466 8.83 43.71 15.32
C ASN A 466 8.30 43.82 13.87
N SER A 467 7.21 43.13 13.56
CA SER A 467 6.55 43.20 12.25
C SER A 467 6.02 44.60 11.94
N ILE A 468 5.52 45.33 12.94
CA ILE A 468 5.04 46.71 12.82
C ILE A 468 6.25 47.65 12.61
N ILE A 469 7.29 47.54 13.42
CA ILE A 469 8.50 48.39 13.34
C ILE A 469 9.21 48.19 12.00
N GLU A 470 9.41 46.95 11.56
CA GLU A 470 9.99 46.62 10.26
C GLU A 470 9.17 47.27 9.13
N LYS A 471 7.84 47.16 9.20
CA LYS A 471 6.94 47.74 8.21
C LYS A 471 6.96 49.27 8.21
N GLN A 472 7.08 49.90 9.37
CA GLN A 472 7.21 51.36 9.50
C GLN A 472 8.50 51.84 8.84
N LYS A 473 9.64 51.22 9.19
CA LYS A 473 10.96 51.52 8.58
C LYS A 473 10.95 51.38 7.06
N ILE A 474 10.42 50.26 6.55
CA ILE A 474 10.36 50.04 5.10
C ILE A 474 9.46 51.07 4.39
N LEU A 475 8.33 51.44 5.00
CA LEU A 475 7.46 52.46 4.43
C LEU A 475 8.11 53.84 4.44
N GLU A 476 8.80 54.20 5.51
CA GLU A 476 9.58 55.43 5.63
C GLU A 476 10.65 55.52 4.55
N GLU A 477 11.46 54.47 4.38
CA GLU A 477 12.44 54.38 3.30
C GLU A 477 11.79 54.55 1.92
N LEU A 478 10.64 53.92 1.66
CA LEU A 478 9.95 54.05 0.37
C LEU A 478 9.30 55.43 0.13
N PHE A 479 9.01 56.20 1.18
CA PHE A 479 8.38 57.53 1.09
C PHE A 479 9.38 58.69 1.10
N ASN A 480 10.61 58.50 1.60
CA ASN A 480 11.65 59.53 1.55
C ASN A 480 12.08 59.82 0.10
N GLN A 481 11.99 61.09 -0.30
CA GLN A 481 12.09 61.59 -1.69
C GLN A 481 13.44 61.29 -2.39
N ASN A 482 14.49 60.91 -1.66
CA ASN A 482 15.81 60.57 -2.22
C ASN A 482 15.87 59.24 -3.02
N TYR A 483 14.80 58.43 -3.02
CA TYR A 483 14.74 57.23 -3.87
C TYR A 483 14.46 57.53 -5.35
N ALA A 484 13.97 58.70 -5.73
CA ALA A 484 13.55 58.98 -7.11
C ALA A 484 14.74 59.19 -8.07
N LYS A 485 15.77 59.98 -7.68
CA LYS A 485 16.97 60.24 -8.51
C LYS A 485 17.83 58.98 -8.70
N ASN A 486 18.12 58.24 -7.63
CA ASN A 486 18.91 57.00 -7.70
C ASN A 486 18.19 55.85 -8.47
N ASN A 487 16.88 55.93 -8.72
CA ASN A 487 16.14 54.84 -9.39
C ASN A 487 16.38 54.76 -10.91
N LEU A 488 16.69 55.88 -11.58
CA LEU A 488 16.95 55.91 -13.01
C LEU A 488 18.31 55.27 -13.33
N GLU A 489 19.35 55.68 -12.62
CA GLU A 489 20.70 55.10 -12.70
C GLU A 489 20.69 53.61 -12.30
N ASN A 490 20.06 53.25 -11.17
CA ASN A 490 19.94 51.85 -10.75
C ASN A 490 19.15 50.98 -11.74
N LYS A 491 18.20 51.54 -12.50
CA LYS A 491 17.45 50.82 -13.53
C LYS A 491 18.32 50.55 -14.75
N GLN A 492 19.14 51.52 -15.17
CA GLN A 492 20.08 51.36 -16.28
C GLN A 492 21.20 50.36 -15.93
N VAL A 493 21.79 50.46 -14.74
CA VAL A 493 22.81 49.51 -14.23
C VAL A 493 22.23 48.10 -14.04
N PHE A 494 20.98 47.99 -13.57
CA PHE A 494 20.30 46.69 -13.49
C PHE A 494 20.09 46.08 -14.88
N GLN A 495 19.64 46.89 -15.84
CA GLN A 495 19.39 46.43 -17.20
C GLN A 495 20.68 45.94 -17.87
N SER A 496 21.79 46.68 -17.73
CA SER A 496 23.09 46.26 -18.26
C SER A 496 23.60 44.95 -17.64
N LYS A 497 23.48 44.78 -16.31
CA LYS A 497 23.82 43.50 -15.65
C LYS A 497 22.96 42.33 -16.14
N VAL A 498 21.66 42.55 -16.36
CA VAL A 498 20.74 41.53 -16.90
C VAL A 498 21.09 41.18 -18.34
N ASP A 499 21.45 42.16 -19.15
CA ASP A 499 21.85 41.96 -20.54
C ASP A 499 23.17 41.18 -20.62
N ASN A 500 24.15 41.45 -19.75
CA ASN A 500 25.37 40.65 -19.61
C ASN A 500 25.08 39.19 -19.24
N LEU A 501 24.22 38.94 -18.23
CA LEU A 501 23.81 37.58 -17.87
C LEU A 501 23.08 36.85 -19.01
N LYS A 502 22.35 37.60 -19.85
CA LYS A 502 21.64 37.05 -21.01
C LYS A 502 22.64 36.65 -22.10
N VAL A 503 23.69 37.44 -22.32
CA VAL A 503 24.81 37.10 -23.21
C VAL A 503 25.49 35.82 -22.73
N ASP A 504 25.88 35.73 -21.45
CA ASP A 504 26.51 34.53 -20.87
C ASP A 504 25.64 33.28 -21.03
N TYR A 505 24.34 33.40 -20.75
CA TYR A 505 23.37 32.32 -20.94
C TYR A 505 23.30 31.86 -22.40
N LEU A 506 23.30 32.80 -23.36
CA LEU A 506 23.28 32.48 -24.78
C LEU A 506 24.59 31.81 -25.24
N LEU A 507 25.74 32.27 -24.74
CA LEU A 507 27.05 31.67 -25.01
C LEU A 507 27.14 30.24 -24.49
N GLU A 508 26.77 30.00 -23.23
CA GLU A 508 26.74 28.65 -22.64
C GLU A 508 25.77 27.73 -23.38
N LYS A 509 24.57 28.22 -23.70
CA LYS A 509 23.60 27.47 -24.50
C LYS A 509 24.15 27.12 -25.89
N ALA A 510 24.92 28.00 -26.51
CA ALA A 510 25.59 27.75 -27.79
C ALA A 510 26.72 26.70 -27.65
N LYS A 511 27.52 26.74 -26.57
CA LYS A 511 28.54 25.72 -26.26
C LYS A 511 27.90 24.34 -26.10
N VAL A 512 26.87 24.21 -25.27
CA VAL A 512 26.15 22.92 -25.08
C VAL A 512 25.54 22.43 -26.40
N LYS A 513 25.02 23.33 -27.25
CA LYS A 513 24.52 22.98 -28.59
C LYS A 513 25.65 22.48 -29.52
N LYS A 514 26.86 23.05 -29.45
CA LYS A 514 28.04 22.57 -30.19
C LYS A 514 28.49 21.18 -29.71
N LEU A 515 28.54 20.93 -28.40
CA LEU A 515 28.86 19.62 -27.83
C LEU A 515 27.87 18.53 -28.29
N ALA A 516 26.58 18.88 -28.36
CA ALA A 516 25.55 17.98 -28.88
C ALA A 516 25.71 17.71 -30.39
N LYS A 517 26.12 18.70 -31.19
CA LYS A 517 26.43 18.51 -32.62
C LYS A 517 27.62 17.58 -32.83
N LYS A 518 28.64 17.66 -31.96
CA LYS A 518 29.82 16.77 -31.94
C LYS A 518 29.54 15.36 -31.40
N LYS A 519 28.30 15.05 -30.98
CA LYS A 519 27.87 13.78 -30.35
C LYS A 519 28.54 13.45 -29.01
N GLU A 520 29.21 14.41 -28.36
CA GLU A 520 29.82 14.23 -27.03
C GLU A 520 28.78 14.16 -25.90
N ILE A 521 27.59 14.75 -26.10
CA ILE A 521 26.46 14.68 -25.16
C ILE A 521 25.18 14.15 -25.83
N THR A 522 24.37 13.41 -25.07
CA THR A 522 23.09 12.88 -25.58
C THR A 522 22.04 13.99 -25.76
N LYS A 523 21.07 13.78 -26.67
CA LYS A 523 19.93 14.73 -26.86
C LYS A 523 19.15 14.98 -25.56
N LYS A 524 19.04 13.99 -24.67
CA LYS A 524 18.39 14.15 -23.37
C LYS A 524 19.21 15.03 -22.43
N ALA A 525 20.53 14.84 -22.40
CA ALA A 525 21.43 15.70 -21.64
C ALA A 525 21.34 17.16 -22.13
N LEU A 526 21.32 17.42 -23.44
CA LEU A 526 21.12 18.77 -24.00
C LEU A 526 19.83 19.43 -23.48
N VAL A 527 18.69 18.73 -23.50
CA VAL A 527 17.41 19.28 -23.01
C VAL A 527 17.48 19.58 -21.51
N PHE A 528 18.06 18.68 -20.71
CA PHE A 528 18.20 18.87 -19.27
C PHE A 528 19.15 20.03 -18.93
N THR A 529 20.33 20.09 -19.57
CA THR A 529 21.32 21.15 -19.36
C THR A 529 20.79 22.50 -19.81
N ASN A 530 20.06 22.59 -20.93
CA ASN A 530 19.38 23.83 -21.34
C ASN A 530 18.33 24.28 -20.33
N LYS A 531 17.57 23.33 -19.75
CA LYS A 531 16.59 23.63 -18.70
C LYS A 531 17.29 24.14 -17.43
N LYS A 532 18.41 23.51 -17.04
CA LYS A 532 19.25 23.94 -15.91
C LYS A 532 19.81 25.35 -16.13
N LEU A 533 20.46 25.62 -17.25
CA LEU A 533 20.98 26.95 -17.61
C LEU A 533 19.89 28.04 -17.60
N LYS A 534 18.67 27.71 -18.05
CA LYS A 534 17.53 28.65 -17.98
C LYS A 534 17.07 28.92 -16.55
N ILE A 535 17.16 27.92 -15.65
CA ILE A 535 16.88 28.09 -14.23
C ILE A 535 17.97 28.95 -13.60
N ASP A 536 19.24 28.61 -13.80
CA ASP A 536 20.39 29.35 -13.26
C ASP A 536 20.37 30.83 -13.70
N PHE A 537 20.07 31.10 -14.99
CA PHE A 537 19.88 32.46 -15.49
C PHE A 537 18.75 33.20 -14.75
N LYS A 538 17.59 32.56 -14.59
CA LYS A 538 16.46 33.16 -13.86
C LYS A 538 16.80 33.43 -12.39
N GLU A 539 17.54 32.54 -11.74
CA GLU A 539 17.99 32.71 -10.36
C GLU A 539 18.95 33.89 -10.22
N LYS A 540 19.96 33.99 -11.11
CA LYS A 540 20.88 35.15 -11.15
C LYS A 540 20.14 36.47 -11.43
N VAL A 541 19.16 36.47 -12.34
CA VAL A 541 18.34 37.67 -12.58
C VAL A 541 17.49 38.01 -11.35
N ASN A 542 16.99 37.01 -10.62
CA ASN A 542 16.23 37.26 -9.40
C ASN A 542 17.12 37.72 -8.24
N SER A 543 18.37 37.25 -8.12
CA SER A 543 19.32 37.76 -7.12
C SER A 543 19.67 39.22 -7.39
N LEU A 544 19.90 39.59 -8.65
CA LEU A 544 20.09 41.01 -9.05
C LEU A 544 18.86 41.86 -8.73
N LYS A 545 17.64 41.33 -8.86
CA LYS A 545 16.42 42.07 -8.46
C LYS A 545 16.38 42.31 -6.95
N LEU A 546 16.92 41.40 -6.14
CA LEU A 546 16.99 41.54 -4.69
C LEU A 546 18.06 42.53 -4.23
N GLU A 547 19.10 42.77 -5.03
CA GLU A 547 20.08 43.84 -4.78
C GLU A 547 19.44 45.24 -4.87
N ASN A 548 18.34 45.40 -5.62
CA ASN A 548 17.61 46.66 -5.70
C ASN A 548 16.81 46.90 -4.40
N PRO A 549 17.16 47.92 -3.59
CA PRO A 549 16.52 48.14 -2.28
C PRO A 549 15.01 48.40 -2.40
N LYS A 550 14.55 49.08 -3.46
CA LYS A 550 13.11 49.33 -3.70
C LYS A 550 12.35 48.05 -3.97
N TYR A 551 12.90 47.14 -4.77
CA TYR A 551 12.27 45.85 -5.05
C TYR A 551 12.27 44.97 -3.80
N GLN A 552 13.39 44.90 -3.10
CA GLN A 552 13.53 44.19 -1.82
C GLN A 552 12.51 44.69 -0.79
N ASN A 553 12.41 46.01 -0.58
CA ASN A 553 11.47 46.64 0.34
C ASN A 553 10.01 46.39 -0.03
N LYS A 554 9.65 46.46 -1.32
CA LYS A 554 8.30 46.08 -1.78
C LYS A 554 8.00 44.59 -1.53
N LEU A 555 8.98 43.71 -1.72
CA LEU A 555 8.83 42.28 -1.47
C LEU A 555 8.70 41.99 0.04
N LEU A 556 9.51 42.63 0.88
CA LEU A 556 9.45 42.53 2.33
C LEU A 556 8.09 43.02 2.87
N LEU A 557 7.55 44.11 2.33
CA LEU A 557 6.19 44.58 2.66
C LEU A 557 5.12 43.58 2.24
N LYS A 558 5.22 43.01 1.03
CA LYS A 558 4.27 42.02 0.52
C LYS A 558 4.26 40.75 1.38
N THR A 559 5.43 40.36 1.90
CA THR A 559 5.60 39.12 2.67
C THR A 559 5.48 39.29 4.19
N ASN A 560 5.53 40.51 4.72
CA ASN A 560 5.54 40.81 6.17
C ASN A 560 4.37 40.12 6.92
N LEU A 561 3.13 40.24 6.43
CA LEU A 561 1.98 39.56 7.06
C LEU A 561 2.08 38.02 6.99
N SER A 562 2.52 37.48 5.86
CA SER A 562 2.70 36.03 5.70
C SER A 562 3.78 35.48 6.63
N ARG A 563 4.87 36.24 6.84
CA ARG A 563 5.93 35.92 7.81
C ARG A 563 5.37 35.95 9.23
N LEU A 564 4.63 36.99 9.61
CA LEU A 564 3.97 37.09 10.92
C LEU A 564 3.01 35.92 11.18
N PHE A 565 2.17 35.54 10.21
CA PHE A 565 1.27 34.41 10.36
C PHE A 565 2.00 33.06 10.41
N SER A 566 3.13 32.95 9.73
CA SER A 566 3.99 31.77 9.80
C SER A 566 4.62 31.63 11.20
N LYS A 567 5.12 32.74 11.76
CA LYS A 567 5.63 32.82 13.14
C LYS A 567 4.54 32.51 14.16
N LYS A 568 3.35 33.10 14.02
CA LYS A 568 2.17 32.77 14.84
C LYS A 568 1.87 31.27 14.83
N LYS A 569 1.88 30.63 13.66
CA LYS A 569 1.63 29.19 13.51
C LYS A 569 2.70 28.37 14.22
N LEU A 570 3.97 28.77 14.15
CA LEU A 570 5.07 28.13 14.87
C LEU A 570 4.90 28.27 16.39
N LEU A 571 4.72 29.49 16.91
CA LEU A 571 4.50 29.75 18.33
C LEU A 571 3.28 29.00 18.87
N HIS A 572 2.19 28.96 18.09
CA HIS A 572 1.00 28.22 18.47
C HIS A 572 1.25 26.70 18.54
N LYS A 573 2.11 26.14 17.66
CA LYS A 573 2.52 24.73 17.75
C LYS A 573 3.34 24.46 19.01
N ILE A 574 4.25 25.36 19.39
CA ILE A 574 5.04 25.25 20.62
C ILE A 574 4.12 25.27 21.84
N TYR A 575 3.21 26.25 21.91
CA TYR A 575 2.17 26.34 22.94
C TYR A 575 1.33 25.05 23.04
N GLN A 576 0.84 24.54 21.91
CA GLN A 576 0.10 23.27 21.89
C GLN A 576 0.95 22.10 22.36
N SER A 577 2.25 22.06 22.00
CA SER A 577 3.17 21.02 22.44
C SER A 577 3.31 21.00 23.96
N LYS A 578 3.50 22.16 24.59
CA LYS A 578 3.58 22.29 26.05
C LYS A 578 2.32 21.81 26.75
N ILE A 579 1.13 22.15 26.23
CA ILE A 579 -0.15 21.67 26.78
C ILE A 579 -0.29 20.15 26.64
N LEU A 580 0.09 19.60 25.48
CA LEU A 580 0.02 18.17 25.24
C LEU A 580 0.93 17.39 26.18
N GLU A 581 2.10 17.94 26.47
CA GLU A 581 3.04 17.35 27.43
C GLU A 581 2.47 17.40 28.84
N ALA A 582 1.95 18.55 29.27
CA ALA A 582 1.28 18.70 30.56
C ALA A 582 0.09 17.74 30.74
N GLN A 583 -0.66 17.47 29.68
CA GLN A 583 -1.75 16.48 29.71
C GLN A 583 -1.27 15.05 29.97
N LYS A 584 -0.06 14.73 29.54
CA LYS A 584 0.53 13.41 29.71
C LYS A 584 1.28 13.28 31.02
N SER A 585 1.98 14.33 31.46
CA SER A 585 2.86 14.32 32.62
C SER A 585 2.11 14.55 33.94
N ILE A 586 1.05 15.36 33.95
CA ILE A 586 0.32 15.67 35.18
C ILE A 586 -0.92 14.74 35.28
N PRO A 587 -1.15 14.06 36.41
CA PRO A 587 -2.30 13.19 36.59
C PRO A 587 -3.61 13.97 36.84
N THR A 588 -4.71 13.23 36.95
CA THR A 588 -6.03 13.70 37.44
C THR A 588 -6.54 12.81 38.54
N GLU A 589 -7.45 13.33 39.34
CA GLU A 589 -8.15 12.58 40.37
C GLU A 589 -9.04 11.50 39.76
N ASN A 590 -9.10 10.34 40.41
CA ASN A 590 -9.90 9.22 39.94
C ASN A 590 -11.40 9.57 40.04
N LYS A 591 -12.10 9.58 38.90
CA LYS A 591 -13.57 9.70 38.88
C LYS A 591 -14.23 8.33 38.98
N LYS A 592 -15.13 8.13 39.94
CA LYS A 592 -15.90 6.88 40.10
C LYS A 592 -16.86 6.68 38.91
N TYR A 593 -16.85 5.46 38.33
CA TYR A 593 -17.75 5.02 37.26
C TYR A 593 -17.76 5.87 35.98
N ALA A 594 -16.70 6.62 35.69
CA ALA A 594 -16.62 7.44 34.48
C ALA A 594 -16.71 6.61 33.19
N SER A 595 -16.22 5.37 33.20
CA SER A 595 -16.30 4.43 32.06
C SER A 595 -17.74 4.01 31.77
N LYS A 596 -18.46 3.50 32.78
CA LYS A 596 -19.86 3.05 32.65
C LYS A 596 -20.81 4.20 32.34
N LYS A 597 -20.67 5.34 33.05
CA LYS A 597 -21.48 6.54 32.78
C LYS A 597 -21.23 7.08 31.38
N GLY A 598 -19.96 7.16 30.96
CA GLY A 598 -19.60 7.60 29.62
C GLY A 598 -20.17 6.68 28.53
N PHE A 599 -20.13 5.37 28.73
CA PHE A 599 -20.71 4.40 27.81
C PHE A 599 -22.22 4.59 27.64
N LEU A 600 -22.99 4.61 28.74
CA LEU A 600 -24.45 4.73 28.69
C LEU A 600 -24.91 6.05 28.07
N ILE A 601 -24.27 7.16 28.44
CA ILE A 601 -24.58 8.48 27.89
C ILE A 601 -24.37 8.52 26.37
N ASN A 602 -23.21 8.05 25.90
CA ASN A 602 -22.91 8.07 24.46
C ASN A 602 -23.63 6.99 23.65
N LEU A 603 -24.18 5.96 24.30
CA LEU A 603 -25.03 4.98 23.64
C LEU A 603 -26.35 5.61 23.19
N ILE A 604 -26.89 6.53 24.00
CA ILE A 604 -28.13 7.26 23.71
C ILE A 604 -27.85 8.46 22.80
N LEU A 605 -26.86 9.29 23.15
CA LEU A 605 -26.52 10.49 22.38
C LEU A 605 -25.00 10.66 22.27
N PRO A 606 -24.40 10.19 21.17
CA PRO A 606 -22.98 10.36 20.88
C PRO A 606 -22.51 11.82 21.04
N GLY A 607 -21.45 12.03 21.82
CA GLY A 607 -20.86 13.35 22.04
C GLY A 607 -21.26 14.03 23.35
N LEU A 608 -22.33 13.58 24.01
CA LEU A 608 -22.77 14.16 25.29
C LEU A 608 -21.76 13.86 26.41
N ALA A 609 -21.18 12.65 26.46
CA ALA A 609 -20.18 12.30 27.47
C ALA A 609 -18.86 13.06 27.27
N GLU A 610 -18.47 13.36 26.03
CA GLU A 610 -17.33 14.21 25.70
C GLU A 610 -17.47 15.60 26.32
N ILE A 611 -18.66 16.17 26.32
CA ILE A 611 -18.93 17.48 26.91
C ILE A 611 -18.96 17.39 28.44
N LEU A 612 -19.77 16.49 28.99
CA LEU A 612 -20.07 16.45 30.43
C LEU A 612 -18.95 15.84 31.28
N ILE A 613 -18.32 14.76 30.81
CA ILE A 613 -17.37 13.97 31.61
C ILE A 613 -15.92 14.31 31.23
N PHE A 614 -15.62 14.30 29.92
CA PHE A 614 -14.24 14.40 29.41
C PHE A 614 -13.76 15.83 29.15
N LYS A 615 -14.66 16.84 29.22
CA LYS A 615 -14.38 18.26 28.94
C LYS A 615 -13.80 18.50 27.52
N GLN A 616 -14.20 17.69 26.54
CA GLN A 616 -13.80 17.73 25.13
C GLN A 616 -14.88 18.40 24.25
N TYR A 617 -15.19 19.66 24.54
CA TYR A 617 -16.32 20.39 23.95
C TYR A 617 -16.43 20.31 22.42
N TRP A 618 -15.35 20.61 21.69
CA TRP A 618 -15.37 20.59 20.22
C TRP A 618 -15.69 19.23 19.61
N LYS A 619 -15.12 18.18 20.20
CA LYS A 619 -15.37 16.81 19.75
C LYS A 619 -16.81 16.41 20.05
N GLY A 620 -17.29 16.73 21.25
CA GLY A 620 -18.67 16.46 21.65
C GLY A 620 -19.69 17.17 20.76
N ILE A 621 -19.50 18.46 20.46
CA ILE A 621 -20.38 19.22 19.56
C ILE A 621 -20.45 18.59 18.17
N LEU A 622 -19.29 18.23 17.60
CA LEU A 622 -19.26 17.59 16.28
C LEU A 622 -19.97 16.23 16.26
N LEU A 623 -19.82 15.43 17.31
CA LEU A 623 -20.50 14.15 17.44
C LEU A 623 -22.01 14.33 17.61
N ILE A 624 -22.45 15.34 18.39
CA ILE A 624 -23.86 15.65 18.57
C ILE A 624 -24.49 16.10 17.26
N LEU A 625 -23.83 16.98 16.49
CA LEU A 625 -24.33 17.40 15.18
C LEU A 625 -24.50 16.21 14.23
N LEU A 626 -23.53 15.27 14.26
CA LEU A 626 -23.60 14.06 13.45
C LEU A 626 -24.70 13.10 13.93
N SER A 627 -24.88 12.92 15.24
CA SER A 627 -25.98 12.11 15.78
C SER A 627 -27.34 12.73 15.47
N SER A 628 -27.47 14.06 15.56
CA SER A 628 -28.69 14.77 15.18
C SER A 628 -29.01 14.54 13.71
N PHE A 629 -28.02 14.59 12.82
CA PHE A 629 -28.22 14.26 11.41
C PHE A 629 -28.71 12.80 11.24
N PHE A 630 -28.10 11.83 11.91
CA PHE A 630 -28.55 10.43 11.83
C PHE A 630 -29.96 10.21 12.37
N TYR A 631 -30.34 10.85 13.48
CA TYR A 631 -31.67 10.69 14.06
C TYR A 631 -32.75 11.46 13.32
N LEU A 632 -32.41 12.55 12.63
CA LEU A 632 -33.37 13.33 11.84
C LEU A 632 -33.47 12.86 10.38
N ALA A 633 -32.39 12.34 9.80
CA ALA A 633 -32.38 11.91 8.40
C ALA A 633 -32.52 10.39 8.27
N PHE A 634 -31.62 9.61 8.88
CA PHE A 634 -31.52 8.17 8.61
C PHE A 634 -32.59 7.35 9.32
N VAL A 635 -32.86 7.64 10.60
CA VAL A 635 -33.88 6.91 11.37
C VAL A 635 -35.27 7.09 10.76
N PRO A 636 -35.77 8.32 10.48
CA PRO A 636 -37.11 8.50 9.93
C PRO A 636 -37.22 7.93 8.51
N PHE A 637 -36.19 8.12 7.67
CA PHE A 637 -36.12 7.49 6.35
C PHE A 637 -36.23 5.96 6.43
N SER A 638 -35.58 5.35 7.42
CA SER A 638 -35.63 3.90 7.62
C SER A 638 -37.03 3.39 7.97
N PHE A 639 -37.90 4.25 8.49
CA PHE A 639 -39.31 3.94 8.75
C PHE A 639 -40.26 4.45 7.65
N GLY A 640 -39.74 4.76 6.45
CA GLY A 640 -40.55 5.12 5.28
C GLY A 640 -40.93 6.60 5.19
N LEU A 641 -40.38 7.46 6.05
CA LEU A 641 -40.58 8.91 5.93
C LEU A 641 -39.72 9.48 4.79
N TYR A 642 -40.16 10.62 4.22
CA TYR A 642 -39.52 11.35 3.10
C TYR A 642 -39.60 10.71 1.71
N TRP A 643 -39.87 9.41 1.58
CA TRP A 643 -39.98 8.75 0.27
C TRP A 643 -41.12 7.72 0.22
N ASN A 644 -42.31 8.17 -0.19
CA ASN A 644 -43.54 7.38 -0.19
C ASN A 644 -43.52 6.12 -1.09
N LYS A 645 -42.53 5.99 -1.99
CA LYS A 645 -42.37 4.80 -2.86
C LYS A 645 -41.52 3.69 -2.22
N ILE A 646 -40.93 3.96 -1.06
CA ILE A 646 -40.03 3.09 -0.32
C ILE A 646 -40.62 2.93 1.08
N GLY A 647 -41.28 1.80 1.35
CA GLY A 647 -41.96 1.51 2.62
C GLY A 647 -41.03 1.32 3.84
N GLY A 648 -39.79 1.81 3.79
CA GLY A 648 -38.80 1.64 4.86
C GLY A 648 -38.59 0.16 5.21
N VAL A 649 -38.30 -0.12 6.50
CA VAL A 649 -38.18 -1.49 7.03
C VAL A 649 -39.48 -2.28 6.85
N GLN A 650 -40.65 -1.63 6.91
CA GLN A 650 -41.94 -2.31 6.71
C GLN A 650 -42.03 -2.94 5.31
N GLY A 651 -41.35 -2.38 4.31
CA GLY A 651 -41.35 -2.94 2.97
C GLY A 651 -40.64 -4.28 2.80
N LEU A 652 -39.96 -4.79 3.83
CA LEU A 652 -39.48 -6.18 3.87
C LEU A 652 -40.51 -7.16 4.40
N VAL A 653 -41.58 -6.68 5.05
CA VAL A 653 -42.60 -7.53 5.65
C VAL A 653 -43.69 -7.86 4.64
N ASP A 654 -44.31 -6.83 4.05
CA ASP A 654 -45.50 -6.97 3.20
C ASP A 654 -45.25 -6.75 1.70
N LEU A 655 -44.03 -6.36 1.31
CA LEU A 655 -43.66 -6.06 -0.09
C LEU A 655 -44.53 -4.99 -0.76
N GLY A 656 -45.26 -4.18 0.02
CA GLY A 656 -46.23 -3.21 -0.48
C GLY A 656 -47.64 -3.77 -0.73
N ALA A 657 -47.90 -5.04 -0.44
CA ALA A 657 -49.21 -5.67 -0.63
C ALA A 657 -50.33 -4.95 0.13
N SER A 658 -50.05 -4.40 1.32
CA SER A 658 -51.05 -3.77 2.20
C SER A 658 -51.66 -2.48 1.63
N ILE A 659 -50.95 -1.80 0.72
CA ILE A 659 -51.39 -0.53 0.11
C ILE A 659 -51.85 -0.73 -1.34
N HIS A 660 -51.76 -1.97 -1.85
CA HIS A 660 -52.16 -2.28 -3.22
C HIS A 660 -53.67 -2.10 -3.37
N ASN A 661 -54.09 -1.15 -4.22
CA ASN A 661 -55.49 -0.87 -4.48
C ASN A 661 -55.68 -0.45 -5.94
N HIS A 662 -56.26 -1.35 -6.74
CA HIS A 662 -56.52 -1.12 -8.17
C HIS A 662 -57.50 0.03 -8.41
N GLU A 663 -58.52 0.19 -7.55
CA GLU A 663 -59.55 1.24 -7.68
C GLU A 663 -58.98 2.64 -7.45
N LYS A 664 -58.00 2.78 -6.56
CA LYS A 664 -57.32 4.05 -6.26
C LYS A 664 -56.09 4.31 -7.15
N GLY A 665 -55.78 3.41 -8.08
CA GLY A 665 -54.58 3.47 -8.92
C GLY A 665 -53.27 3.30 -8.15
N ILE A 666 -53.31 2.78 -6.92
CA ILE A 666 -52.13 2.61 -6.06
C ILE A 666 -51.56 1.22 -6.31
N THR A 667 -50.48 1.20 -7.10
CA THR A 667 -49.80 -0.02 -7.56
C THR A 667 -48.33 -0.01 -7.09
N PRO A 668 -48.05 -0.39 -5.83
CA PRO A 668 -46.70 -0.40 -5.30
C PRO A 668 -45.83 -1.42 -6.03
N ASP A 669 -44.60 -1.02 -6.37
CA ASP A 669 -43.62 -1.94 -6.95
C ASP A 669 -42.83 -2.64 -5.84
N ALA A 670 -43.07 -3.93 -5.67
CA ALA A 670 -42.40 -4.76 -4.68
C ALA A 670 -40.86 -4.65 -4.73
N ARG A 671 -40.27 -4.39 -5.92
CA ARG A 671 -38.81 -4.24 -6.07
C ARG A 671 -38.29 -3.00 -5.35
N TYR A 672 -39.01 -1.88 -5.43
CA TYR A 672 -38.65 -0.65 -4.73
C TYR A 672 -38.85 -0.78 -3.23
N TRP A 673 -39.87 -1.52 -2.80
CA TRP A 673 -40.14 -1.80 -1.39
C TRP A 673 -39.05 -2.68 -0.77
N ILE A 674 -38.62 -3.75 -1.45
CA ILE A 674 -37.46 -4.57 -1.03
C ILE A 674 -36.19 -3.72 -0.97
N PHE A 675 -35.88 -3.00 -2.04
CA PHE A 675 -34.67 -2.17 -2.10
C PHE A 675 -34.65 -1.13 -0.98
N GLY A 676 -35.77 -0.45 -0.78
CA GLY A 676 -35.97 0.53 0.27
C GLY A 676 -35.78 -0.03 1.67
N GLY A 677 -36.33 -1.22 1.94
CA GLY A 677 -36.16 -1.92 3.20
C GLY A 677 -34.72 -2.37 3.46
N VAL A 678 -34.01 -2.86 2.43
CA VAL A 678 -32.58 -3.19 2.53
C VAL A 678 -31.75 -1.95 2.86
N VAL A 679 -31.96 -0.83 2.15
CA VAL A 679 -31.27 0.43 2.43
C VAL A 679 -31.56 0.90 3.86
N SER A 680 -32.81 0.77 4.31
CA SER A 680 -33.23 1.13 5.67
C SER A 680 -32.49 0.31 6.74
N ILE A 681 -32.35 -1.01 6.54
CA ILE A 681 -31.53 -1.85 7.44
C ILE A 681 -30.08 -1.38 7.47
N PHE A 682 -29.46 -1.09 6.31
CA PHE A 682 -28.08 -0.63 6.28
C PHE A 682 -27.89 0.71 6.99
N LEU A 683 -28.83 1.64 6.82
CA LEU A 683 -28.80 2.93 7.51
C LEU A 683 -28.96 2.74 9.03
N LEU A 684 -29.89 1.91 9.49
CA LEU A 684 -30.04 1.59 10.92
C LEU A 684 -28.80 0.93 11.52
N ILE A 685 -28.21 -0.04 10.81
CA ILE A 685 -26.94 -0.67 11.23
C ILE A 685 -25.85 0.38 11.35
N LEU A 686 -25.77 1.34 10.42
CA LEU A 686 -24.80 2.42 10.47
C LEU A 686 -25.01 3.31 11.70
N VAL A 687 -26.26 3.69 12.01
CA VAL A 687 -26.59 4.47 13.21
C VAL A 687 -26.22 3.72 14.49
N ILE A 688 -26.58 2.43 14.58
CA ILE A 688 -26.24 1.57 15.72
C ILE A 688 -24.72 1.42 15.87
N ALA A 689 -24.01 1.17 14.77
CA ALA A 689 -22.55 1.04 14.76
C ALA A 689 -21.87 2.36 15.19
N PHE A 690 -22.40 3.50 14.78
CA PHE A 690 -21.92 4.81 15.20
C PHE A 690 -22.12 5.04 16.70
N ASN A 691 -23.33 4.78 17.23
CA ASN A 691 -23.65 4.89 18.65
C ASN A 691 -22.75 3.97 19.49
N LEU A 692 -22.60 2.70 19.09
CA LEU A 692 -21.73 1.73 19.76
C LEU A 692 -20.25 2.14 19.72
N SER A 693 -19.76 2.58 18.56
CA SER A 693 -18.37 3.05 18.41
C SER A 693 -18.08 4.25 19.32
N SER A 694 -19.01 5.20 19.38
CA SER A 694 -18.95 6.36 20.28
C SER A 694 -18.99 5.94 21.76
N ALA A 695 -19.88 5.02 22.14
CA ALA A 695 -20.00 4.51 23.49
C ALA A 695 -18.74 3.75 23.94
N ILE A 696 -18.18 2.89 23.07
CA ILE A 696 -16.91 2.18 23.33
C ILE A 696 -15.76 3.17 23.49
N GLN A 697 -15.73 4.24 22.69
CA GLN A 697 -14.71 5.27 22.82
C GLN A 697 -14.83 6.06 24.14
N ALA A 698 -16.05 6.42 24.54
CA ALA A 698 -16.31 7.03 25.83
C ALA A 698 -15.92 6.11 26.98
N TYR A 699 -16.22 4.82 26.90
CA TYR A 699 -15.80 3.83 27.88
C TYR A 699 -14.28 3.80 28.06
N ARG A 700 -13.52 3.81 26.95
CA ARG A 700 -12.04 3.85 26.98
C ARG A 700 -11.51 5.14 27.62
N ASN A 701 -12.09 6.29 27.27
CA ASN A 701 -11.72 7.58 27.88
C ASN A 701 -12.07 7.63 29.37
N GLY A 702 -13.19 7.02 29.77
CA GLY A 702 -13.59 6.88 31.16
C GLY A 702 -12.64 5.99 31.97
N LYS A 703 -12.12 4.91 31.37
CA LYS A 703 -11.07 4.10 32.00
C LYS A 703 -9.80 4.90 32.29
N PHE A 704 -9.39 5.80 31.40
CA PHE A 704 -8.24 6.68 31.66
C PHE A 704 -8.48 7.57 32.88
N LEU A 705 -9.66 8.20 32.97
CA LEU A 705 -10.03 9.01 34.14
C LEU A 705 -10.13 8.18 35.42
N GLU A 706 -10.66 6.97 35.36
CA GLU A 706 -10.72 6.05 36.50
C GLU A 706 -9.33 5.62 36.98
N GLN A 707 -8.33 5.62 36.09
CA GLN A 707 -6.93 5.33 36.40
C GLN A 707 -6.16 6.58 36.88
N GLY A 708 -6.74 7.78 36.75
CA GLY A 708 -6.08 9.05 37.07
C GLY A 708 -5.29 9.66 35.92
N MET A 709 -5.52 9.20 34.68
CA MET A 709 -4.96 9.77 33.46
C MET A 709 -5.95 10.70 32.77
N ARG A 710 -5.46 11.82 32.23
CA ARG A 710 -6.29 12.74 31.45
C ARG A 710 -6.68 12.14 30.10
N PRO A 711 -7.96 12.24 29.67
CA PRO A 711 -8.37 11.77 28.37
C PRO A 711 -7.75 12.63 27.26
N GLN A 712 -7.60 12.05 26.07
CA GLN A 712 -6.94 12.70 24.94
C GLN A 712 -7.64 14.01 24.55
N SER A 713 -6.88 15.08 24.31
CA SER A 713 -7.50 16.35 23.93
C SER A 713 -7.92 16.43 22.47
N TRP A 714 -8.72 17.46 22.16
CA TRP A 714 -9.07 17.83 20.79
C TRP A 714 -7.82 18.03 19.90
N ILE A 715 -6.73 18.58 20.46
CA ILE A 715 -5.48 18.79 19.72
C ILE A 715 -4.89 17.45 19.29
N GLN A 716 -4.93 16.43 20.16
CA GLN A 716 -4.47 15.08 19.83
C GLN A 716 -5.37 14.45 18.77
N THR A 717 -6.69 14.59 18.92
CA THR A 717 -7.68 14.10 17.96
C THR A 717 -7.45 14.71 16.58
N LYS A 718 -7.23 16.03 16.49
CA LYS A 718 -6.92 16.73 15.24
C LYS A 718 -5.59 16.28 14.63
N LYS A 719 -4.54 16.11 15.45
CA LYS A 719 -3.25 15.59 14.98
C LYS A 719 -3.39 14.17 14.44
N TRP A 720 -4.15 13.31 15.13
CA TRP A 720 -4.43 11.96 14.68
C TRP A 720 -5.22 11.96 13.37
N LEU A 721 -6.30 12.74 13.27
CA LEU A 721 -7.09 12.92 12.06
C LEU A 721 -6.23 13.40 10.89
N SER A 722 -5.31 14.35 11.10
CA SER A 722 -4.44 14.84 10.02
C SER A 722 -3.36 13.87 9.55
N LYS A 723 -3.03 12.86 10.36
CA LYS A 723 -1.92 11.92 10.08
C LYS A 723 -2.45 10.53 9.71
N GLN A 724 -3.11 9.87 10.66
CA GLN A 724 -3.54 8.48 10.55
C GLN A 724 -5.03 8.36 10.18
N GLY A 725 -5.87 9.32 10.62
CA GLY A 725 -7.31 9.29 10.39
C GLY A 725 -7.77 9.84 9.03
N PHE A 726 -6.90 10.57 8.32
CA PHE A 726 -7.24 11.26 7.08
C PHE A 726 -7.70 10.31 5.96
N PRO A 727 -7.01 9.17 5.70
CA PRO A 727 -7.47 8.22 4.68
C PRO A 727 -8.86 7.65 4.99
N TRP A 728 -9.14 7.35 6.27
CA TRP A 728 -10.42 6.84 6.70
C TRP A 728 -11.54 7.87 6.47
N LEU A 729 -11.31 9.13 6.86
CA LEU A 729 -12.32 10.18 6.76
C LEU A 729 -12.72 10.45 5.30
N ILE A 730 -11.75 10.51 4.39
CA ILE A 730 -12.02 10.73 2.96
C ILE A 730 -12.67 9.51 2.31
N SER A 731 -12.45 8.31 2.85
CA SER A 731 -13.05 7.08 2.31
C SER A 731 -14.52 6.90 2.71
N ILE A 732 -15.02 7.59 3.75
CA ILE A 732 -16.39 7.40 4.25
C ILE A 732 -17.45 7.61 3.16
N PRO A 733 -17.45 8.70 2.36
CA PRO A 733 -18.42 8.87 1.28
C PRO A 733 -18.35 7.74 0.24
N GLY A 734 -17.14 7.26 -0.08
CA GLY A 734 -16.94 6.14 -1.00
C GLY A 734 -17.55 4.83 -0.46
N TRP A 735 -17.34 4.53 0.83
CA TRP A 735 -17.96 3.37 1.47
C TRP A 735 -19.49 3.47 1.51
N LEU A 736 -20.04 4.65 1.79
CA LEU A 736 -21.49 4.88 1.75
C LEU A 736 -22.06 4.64 0.35
N LEU A 737 -21.39 5.15 -0.69
CA LEU A 737 -21.79 4.90 -2.08
C LEU A 737 -21.66 3.43 -2.45
N ILE A 738 -20.61 2.72 -2.02
CA ILE A 738 -20.48 1.28 -2.26
C ILE A 738 -21.63 0.51 -1.59
N VAL A 739 -21.96 0.84 -0.34
CA VAL A 739 -23.07 0.19 0.36
C VAL A 739 -24.39 0.44 -0.37
N PHE A 740 -24.63 1.67 -0.84
CA PHE A 740 -25.87 2.04 -1.51
C PHE A 740 -25.99 1.52 -2.95
N ILE A 741 -24.93 1.59 -3.74
CA ILE A 741 -24.94 1.28 -5.19
C ILE A 741 -24.64 -0.19 -5.46
N VAL A 742 -23.82 -0.83 -4.62
CA VAL A 742 -23.36 -2.22 -4.85
C VAL A 742 -23.99 -3.18 -3.86
N VAL A 743 -23.87 -2.91 -2.57
CA VAL A 743 -24.30 -3.87 -1.53
C VAL A 743 -25.83 -3.93 -1.44
N ALA A 744 -26.52 -2.79 -1.41
CA ALA A 744 -27.98 -2.76 -1.29
C ALA A 744 -28.70 -3.49 -2.46
N PRO A 745 -28.38 -3.25 -3.75
CA PRO A 745 -28.97 -4.02 -4.84
C PRO A 745 -28.65 -5.51 -4.76
N LEU A 746 -27.45 -5.89 -4.33
CA LEU A 746 -27.08 -7.30 -4.16
C LEU A 746 -27.95 -8.00 -3.11
N PHE A 747 -28.18 -7.36 -1.96
CA PHE A 747 -29.08 -7.89 -0.93
C PHE A 747 -30.55 -7.85 -1.38
N ALA A 748 -30.96 -6.83 -2.13
CA ALA A 748 -32.31 -6.79 -2.72
C ALA A 748 -32.53 -7.93 -3.71
N SER A 749 -31.57 -8.21 -4.61
CA SER A 749 -31.62 -9.39 -5.48
C SER A 749 -31.64 -10.70 -4.70
N LEU A 750 -30.88 -10.76 -3.58
CA LEU A 750 -30.94 -11.91 -2.69
C LEU A 750 -32.33 -12.13 -2.12
N LEU A 751 -32.97 -11.07 -1.66
CA LEU A 751 -34.34 -11.12 -1.16
C LEU A 751 -35.36 -11.47 -2.25
N ILE A 752 -35.27 -10.87 -3.44
CA ILE A 752 -36.13 -11.19 -4.58
C ILE A 752 -36.08 -12.69 -4.92
N SER A 753 -34.95 -13.36 -4.72
CA SER A 753 -34.84 -14.81 -4.98
C SER A 753 -35.70 -15.71 -4.05
N PHE A 754 -36.19 -15.19 -2.93
CA PHE A 754 -37.11 -15.86 -2.00
C PHE A 754 -38.59 -15.47 -2.22
N SER A 755 -38.89 -14.70 -3.27
CA SER A 755 -40.24 -14.24 -3.61
C SER A 755 -40.79 -14.98 -4.84
N ASN A 756 -42.10 -14.83 -5.10
CA ASN A 756 -42.74 -15.34 -6.31
C ASN A 756 -42.66 -14.38 -7.51
N THR A 757 -41.83 -13.31 -7.44
CA THR A 757 -41.71 -12.34 -8.54
C THR A 757 -41.44 -13.04 -9.86
N GLY A 758 -42.20 -12.67 -10.89
CA GLY A 758 -41.98 -13.17 -12.24
C GLY A 758 -43.25 -13.22 -13.07
N PHE A 759 -43.24 -14.05 -14.11
CA PHE A 759 -44.41 -14.32 -14.93
C PHE A 759 -45.59 -14.67 -14.02
N GLN A 760 -46.72 -13.98 -14.21
CA GLN A 760 -47.94 -13.99 -13.38
C GLN A 760 -47.95 -13.17 -12.07
N HIS A 761 -46.81 -12.74 -11.55
CA HIS A 761 -46.68 -11.89 -10.36
C HIS A 761 -45.69 -10.75 -10.62
N GLU A 762 -45.95 -9.98 -11.68
CA GLU A 762 -45.07 -8.90 -12.13
C GLU A 762 -45.51 -7.53 -11.56
N PRO A 763 -44.67 -6.87 -10.74
CA PRO A 763 -44.95 -5.53 -10.25
C PRO A 763 -44.69 -4.46 -11.33
N PRO A 764 -45.37 -3.30 -11.31
CA PRO A 764 -46.29 -2.82 -10.25
C PRO A 764 -47.75 -3.32 -10.33
N GLY A 765 -48.15 -4.12 -11.33
CA GLY A 765 -49.56 -4.46 -11.55
C GLY A 765 -50.14 -5.58 -10.67
N ARG A 766 -49.29 -6.44 -10.10
CA ARG A 766 -49.70 -7.62 -9.33
C ARG A 766 -48.94 -7.68 -8.00
N VAL A 767 -49.63 -8.23 -7.00
CA VAL A 767 -49.07 -8.45 -5.66
C VAL A 767 -47.99 -9.53 -5.72
N VAL A 768 -46.94 -9.35 -4.93
CA VAL A 768 -45.80 -10.26 -4.81
C VAL A 768 -45.75 -10.73 -3.35
N ASP A 769 -45.52 -12.02 -3.16
CA ASP A 769 -45.48 -12.66 -1.85
C ASP A 769 -44.14 -13.31 -1.57
N TRP A 770 -43.83 -13.44 -0.28
CA TRP A 770 -42.73 -14.25 0.22
C TRP A 770 -43.08 -15.73 0.14
N VAL A 771 -42.33 -16.50 -0.65
CA VAL A 771 -42.50 -17.95 -0.78
C VAL A 771 -41.33 -18.73 -0.16
N GLY A 772 -40.30 -18.03 0.33
CA GLY A 772 -39.15 -18.61 1.01
C GLY A 772 -38.42 -19.63 0.13
N PHE A 773 -38.12 -20.80 0.69
CA PHE A 773 -37.41 -21.87 -0.02
C PHE A 773 -38.25 -22.60 -1.07
N SER A 774 -39.58 -22.39 -1.12
CA SER A 774 -40.45 -22.99 -2.15
C SER A 774 -39.99 -22.61 -3.57
N GLN A 775 -39.50 -21.38 -3.75
CA GLN A 775 -38.94 -20.92 -5.03
C GLN A 775 -37.71 -21.73 -5.47
N TYR A 776 -36.88 -22.18 -4.53
CA TYR A 776 -35.77 -23.08 -4.83
C TYR A 776 -36.24 -24.50 -5.12
N GLY A 777 -37.35 -24.95 -4.54
CA GLY A 777 -38.01 -26.21 -4.86
C GLY A 777 -38.42 -26.31 -6.33
N LYS A 778 -38.81 -25.20 -6.97
CA LYS A 778 -39.12 -25.15 -8.41
C LYS A 778 -37.96 -25.57 -9.31
N TRP A 779 -36.72 -25.54 -8.83
CA TRP A 779 -35.57 -26.01 -9.59
C TRP A 779 -35.67 -27.49 -9.96
N TRP A 780 -36.36 -28.30 -9.15
CA TRP A 780 -36.57 -29.73 -9.46
C TRP A 780 -37.58 -29.92 -10.58
N ILE A 781 -38.57 -29.03 -10.67
CA ILE A 781 -39.52 -28.97 -11.79
C ILE A 781 -38.79 -28.50 -13.04
N PHE A 782 -37.98 -27.44 -12.92
CA PHE A 782 -37.18 -26.89 -14.01
C PHE A 782 -36.16 -27.89 -14.57
N ARG A 783 -35.64 -28.80 -13.73
CA ARG A 783 -34.77 -29.90 -14.17
C ARG A 783 -35.43 -30.76 -15.24
N ASN A 784 -36.69 -31.12 -15.06
CA ASN A 784 -37.45 -31.92 -16.03
C ASN A 784 -37.71 -31.14 -17.33
N ASN A 785 -37.79 -29.80 -17.25
CA ASN A 785 -37.97 -28.90 -18.39
C ASN A 785 -36.66 -28.50 -19.10
N GLY A 786 -35.56 -29.23 -18.85
CA GLY A 786 -34.29 -29.02 -19.54
C GLY A 786 -33.34 -27.99 -18.90
N LEU A 787 -33.58 -27.56 -17.65
CA LEU A 787 -32.72 -26.58 -16.95
C LEU A 787 -31.23 -26.96 -16.96
N LEU A 788 -30.90 -28.24 -16.71
CA LEU A 788 -29.52 -28.70 -16.70
C LEU A 788 -28.87 -28.50 -18.07
N THR A 789 -29.60 -28.76 -19.15
CA THR A 789 -29.13 -28.55 -20.52
C THR A 789 -28.80 -27.08 -20.77
N SER A 790 -29.70 -26.16 -20.39
CA SER A 790 -29.45 -24.71 -20.52
C SER A 790 -28.26 -24.25 -19.68
N LEU A 791 -28.16 -24.72 -18.43
CA LEU A 791 -27.03 -24.42 -17.54
C LEU A 791 -25.72 -24.92 -18.14
N PHE A 792 -25.64 -26.16 -18.61
CA PHE A 792 -24.41 -26.67 -19.23
C PHE A 792 -24.01 -25.89 -20.49
N ARG A 793 -24.99 -25.52 -21.34
CA ARG A 793 -24.73 -24.72 -22.54
C ARG A 793 -24.17 -23.33 -22.20
N VAL A 794 -24.83 -22.62 -21.29
CA VAL A 794 -24.48 -21.24 -20.91
C VAL A 794 -23.22 -21.20 -20.05
N VAL A 795 -23.12 -22.03 -19.01
CA VAL A 795 -21.94 -22.09 -18.12
C VAL A 795 -20.72 -22.58 -18.89
N GLY A 796 -20.88 -23.64 -19.70
CA GLY A 796 -19.80 -24.16 -20.55
C GLY A 796 -19.25 -23.10 -21.49
N TRP A 797 -20.14 -22.38 -22.21
CA TRP A 797 -19.72 -21.27 -23.05
C TRP A 797 -19.11 -20.12 -22.24
N THR A 798 -19.70 -19.73 -21.10
CA THR A 798 -19.17 -18.66 -20.24
C THR A 798 -17.74 -18.94 -19.80
N PHE A 799 -17.40 -20.18 -19.44
CA PHE A 799 -16.03 -20.55 -19.12
C PHE A 799 -15.10 -20.49 -20.34
N ILE A 800 -15.51 -21.07 -21.47
CA ILE A 800 -14.73 -21.04 -22.72
C ILE A 800 -14.48 -19.58 -23.13
N TRP A 801 -15.51 -18.75 -23.14
CA TRP A 801 -15.47 -17.31 -23.37
C TRP A 801 -14.48 -16.60 -22.43
N THR A 802 -14.68 -16.76 -21.12
CA THR A 802 -13.90 -16.07 -20.08
C THR A 802 -12.42 -16.37 -20.20
N PHE A 803 -12.07 -17.64 -20.40
CA PHE A 803 -10.68 -18.05 -20.53
C PHE A 803 -10.12 -17.68 -21.90
N SER A 804 -10.82 -17.97 -23.00
CA SER A 804 -10.29 -17.73 -24.35
C SER A 804 -10.10 -16.24 -24.62
N ALA A 805 -11.14 -15.42 -24.39
CA ALA A 805 -11.06 -13.98 -24.55
C ALA A 805 -10.12 -13.34 -23.51
N GLY A 806 -10.20 -13.76 -22.24
CA GLY A 806 -9.34 -13.25 -21.18
C GLY A 806 -7.85 -13.51 -21.45
N PHE A 807 -7.48 -14.74 -21.81
CA PHE A 807 -6.09 -15.07 -22.13
C PHE A 807 -5.61 -14.35 -23.39
N LEU A 808 -6.40 -14.30 -24.46
CA LEU A 808 -6.00 -13.62 -25.69
C LEU A 808 -5.78 -12.12 -25.47
N VAL A 809 -6.67 -11.45 -24.73
CA VAL A 809 -6.50 -10.04 -24.31
C VAL A 809 -5.19 -9.85 -23.55
N ILE A 810 -4.88 -10.74 -22.61
CA ILE A 810 -3.65 -10.68 -21.80
C ILE A 810 -2.40 -10.88 -22.67
N ILE A 811 -2.43 -11.89 -23.54
CA ILE A 811 -1.31 -12.26 -24.41
C ILE A 811 -1.02 -11.14 -25.40
N VAL A 812 -2.03 -10.68 -26.15
CA VAL A 812 -1.87 -9.63 -27.18
C VAL A 812 -1.42 -8.32 -26.53
N GLY A 813 -2.08 -7.90 -25.44
CA GLY A 813 -1.70 -6.68 -24.72
C GLY A 813 -0.29 -6.77 -24.12
N GLY A 814 0.10 -7.95 -23.61
CA GLY A 814 1.43 -8.23 -23.10
C GLY A 814 2.51 -8.19 -24.17
N ILE A 815 2.26 -8.80 -25.33
CA ILE A 815 3.18 -8.76 -26.48
C ILE A 815 3.40 -7.32 -26.91
N PHE A 816 2.33 -6.54 -27.13
CA PHE A 816 2.47 -5.12 -27.51
C PHE A 816 3.19 -4.30 -26.44
N ALA A 817 2.96 -4.57 -25.15
CA ALA A 817 3.62 -3.87 -24.07
C ALA A 817 5.13 -4.15 -24.06
N ILE A 818 5.52 -5.42 -24.22
CA ILE A 818 6.92 -5.82 -24.29
C ILE A 818 7.61 -5.19 -25.52
N LEU A 819 6.95 -5.25 -26.69
CA LEU A 819 7.46 -4.66 -27.93
C LEU A 819 7.71 -3.16 -27.77
N VAL A 820 6.72 -2.37 -27.37
CA VAL A 820 6.85 -0.91 -27.25
C VAL A 820 7.88 -0.50 -26.19
N ASN A 821 8.02 -1.27 -25.11
CA ASN A 821 9.03 -0.98 -24.08
C ASN A 821 10.45 -1.43 -24.46
N SER A 822 10.63 -2.28 -25.48
CA SER A 822 11.96 -2.70 -25.99
C SER A 822 12.80 -1.51 -26.48
N HIS A 823 14.10 -1.50 -26.18
CA HIS A 823 15.01 -0.41 -26.58
C HIS A 823 15.21 -0.30 -28.10
N HIS A 824 14.91 -1.36 -28.87
CA HIS A 824 15.12 -1.43 -30.32
C HIS A 824 14.04 -0.72 -31.13
N ILE A 825 12.84 -0.51 -30.56
CA ILE A 825 11.75 0.15 -31.28
C ILE A 825 11.98 1.67 -31.33
N LYS A 826 12.09 2.19 -32.55
CA LYS A 826 12.05 3.63 -32.85
C LYS A 826 10.59 4.11 -32.95
N PHE A 827 10.33 5.40 -32.76
CA PHE A 827 8.97 6.00 -32.82
C PHE A 827 7.93 5.42 -31.83
N LYS A 828 8.35 4.98 -30.65
CA LYS A 828 7.48 4.39 -29.61
C LYS A 828 6.18 5.15 -29.30
N LYS A 829 6.19 6.48 -29.42
CA LYS A 829 4.99 7.31 -29.20
C LYS A 829 3.88 7.01 -30.22
N PHE A 830 4.24 6.77 -31.48
CA PHE A 830 3.31 6.46 -32.55
C PHE A 830 2.64 5.10 -32.32
N PHE A 831 3.44 4.04 -32.08
CA PHE A 831 2.90 2.71 -31.76
C PHE A 831 2.03 2.72 -30.49
N ARG A 832 2.43 3.48 -29.46
CA ARG A 832 1.62 3.64 -28.25
C ARG A 832 0.27 4.29 -28.54
N LEU A 833 0.22 5.28 -29.44
CA LEU A 833 -1.03 5.91 -29.83
C LEU A 833 -1.94 4.86 -30.49
N ILE A 834 -1.44 4.15 -31.50
CA ILE A 834 -2.21 3.12 -32.25
C ILE A 834 -2.79 2.07 -31.30
N TYR A 835 -1.98 1.49 -30.41
CA TYR A 835 -2.42 0.41 -29.52
C TYR A 835 -3.39 0.88 -28.42
N ILE A 836 -3.56 2.18 -28.20
CA ILE A 836 -4.52 2.72 -27.21
C ILE A 836 -5.86 3.06 -27.86
N ILE A 837 -5.91 3.29 -29.18
CA ILE A 837 -7.13 3.69 -29.91
C ILE A 837 -8.36 2.83 -29.58
N PRO A 838 -8.28 1.47 -29.57
CA PRO A 838 -9.44 0.63 -29.30
C PRO A 838 -10.12 0.90 -27.95
N TRP A 839 -9.37 1.38 -26.95
CA TRP A 839 -9.89 1.76 -25.64
C TRP A 839 -10.23 3.26 -25.52
N ALA A 840 -9.67 4.09 -26.39
CA ALA A 840 -9.97 5.52 -26.43
C ALA A 840 -11.39 5.81 -26.98
N ILE A 841 -11.89 4.94 -27.86
CA ILE A 841 -13.24 5.02 -28.41
C ILE A 841 -14.21 4.28 -27.47
N PRO A 842 -15.39 4.84 -27.16
CA PRO A 842 -16.38 4.15 -26.35
C PRO A 842 -16.78 2.79 -26.95
N ALA A 843 -16.68 1.73 -26.14
CA ALA A 843 -16.84 0.36 -26.61
C ALA A 843 -18.20 0.09 -27.28
N PHE A 844 -19.29 0.69 -26.81
CA PHE A 844 -20.62 0.46 -27.40
C PHE A 844 -20.70 0.92 -28.86
N VAL A 845 -20.07 2.06 -29.20
CA VAL A 845 -20.02 2.59 -30.57
C VAL A 845 -19.25 1.61 -31.45
N THR A 846 -18.09 1.16 -30.97
CA THR A 846 -17.25 0.23 -31.74
C THR A 846 -17.91 -1.13 -31.93
N ILE A 847 -18.60 -1.66 -30.93
CA ILE A 847 -19.29 -2.95 -31.03
C ILE A 847 -20.43 -2.88 -32.05
N ILE A 848 -21.23 -1.80 -32.04
CA ILE A 848 -22.33 -1.62 -33.01
C ILE A 848 -21.78 -1.42 -34.43
N PHE A 849 -20.70 -0.66 -34.58
CA PHE A 849 -20.00 -0.50 -35.86
C PHE A 849 -19.41 -1.81 -36.39
N LEU A 850 -18.79 -2.62 -35.52
CA LEU A 850 -18.29 -3.93 -35.91
C LEU A 850 -19.45 -4.88 -36.25
N LYS A 851 -20.59 -4.78 -35.56
CA LYS A 851 -21.80 -5.54 -35.92
C LYS A 851 -22.26 -5.21 -37.34
N SER A 852 -22.30 -3.93 -37.74
CA SER A 852 -22.69 -3.55 -39.11
C SER A 852 -21.69 -4.04 -40.16
N ILE A 853 -20.40 -4.10 -39.83
CA ILE A 853 -19.36 -4.65 -40.71
C ILE A 853 -19.58 -6.14 -41.05
N PHE A 854 -20.14 -6.92 -40.13
CA PHE A 854 -20.35 -8.37 -40.27
C PHE A 854 -21.81 -8.74 -40.60
N GLN A 855 -22.63 -7.79 -41.07
CA GLN A 855 -23.99 -8.09 -41.52
C GLN A 855 -23.99 -9.00 -42.75
N ALA A 856 -25.13 -9.63 -43.03
CA ALA A 856 -25.26 -10.60 -44.11
C ALA A 856 -25.26 -9.97 -45.52
N ASP A 857 -25.33 -8.65 -45.61
CA ASP A 857 -25.46 -7.91 -46.86
C ASP A 857 -24.15 -7.94 -47.66
N ASP A 858 -24.28 -7.96 -48.99
CA ASP A 858 -23.13 -7.92 -49.91
C ASP A 858 -22.35 -6.60 -49.77
N ASP A 859 -23.05 -5.51 -49.46
CA ASP A 859 -22.48 -4.17 -49.20
C ASP A 859 -21.84 -4.03 -47.80
N SER A 860 -21.99 -5.03 -46.92
CA SER A 860 -21.30 -5.00 -45.63
C SER A 860 -19.78 -5.01 -45.87
N LEU A 861 -19.04 -4.21 -45.10
CA LEU A 861 -17.64 -3.92 -45.40
C LEU A 861 -16.77 -5.18 -45.59
N VAL A 862 -16.96 -6.23 -44.76
CA VAL A 862 -16.19 -7.46 -44.89
C VAL A 862 -16.62 -8.26 -46.12
N ASN A 863 -17.92 -8.41 -46.38
CA ASN A 863 -18.39 -9.13 -47.57
C ASN A 863 -17.96 -8.40 -48.85
N HIS A 864 -18.16 -7.09 -48.92
CA HIS A 864 -17.76 -6.27 -50.07
C HIS A 864 -16.26 -6.40 -50.38
N ILE A 865 -15.39 -6.37 -49.35
CA ILE A 865 -13.95 -6.58 -49.55
C ILE A 865 -13.65 -8.00 -50.04
N LEU A 866 -14.26 -9.04 -49.45
CA LEU A 866 -13.99 -10.42 -49.84
C LEU A 866 -14.54 -10.77 -51.23
N ILE A 867 -15.66 -10.19 -51.64
CA ILE A 867 -16.23 -10.31 -52.99
C ILE A 867 -15.30 -9.65 -54.01
N ASN A 868 -14.86 -8.41 -53.74
CA ASN A 868 -13.95 -7.70 -54.64
C ASN A 868 -12.56 -8.34 -54.75
N LEU A 869 -12.11 -9.06 -53.71
CA LEU A 869 -10.89 -9.86 -53.75
C LEU A 869 -11.06 -11.24 -54.44
N GLY A 870 -12.27 -11.58 -54.87
CA GLY A 870 -12.59 -12.87 -55.48
C GLY A 870 -12.53 -14.06 -54.52
N ILE A 871 -12.52 -13.82 -53.20
CA ILE A 871 -12.44 -14.88 -52.17
C ILE A 871 -13.81 -15.54 -51.96
N ILE A 872 -14.89 -14.77 -52.08
CA ILE A 872 -16.28 -15.26 -51.99
C ILE A 872 -17.10 -14.71 -53.15
N GLN A 873 -18.13 -15.44 -53.57
CA GLN A 873 -18.99 -15.02 -54.69
C GLN A 873 -20.26 -14.29 -54.23
N LYS A 874 -20.69 -14.51 -52.98
CA LYS A 874 -21.88 -13.91 -52.36
C LYS A 874 -21.61 -13.64 -50.88
N GLY A 875 -22.28 -12.63 -50.32
CA GLY A 875 -22.17 -12.25 -48.92
C GLY A 875 -22.49 -13.41 -47.99
N VAL A 876 -21.63 -13.59 -46.99
CA VAL A 876 -21.76 -14.63 -45.97
C VAL A 876 -22.52 -14.05 -44.79
N ASN A 877 -23.56 -14.76 -44.33
CA ASN A 877 -24.23 -14.42 -43.08
C ASN A 877 -23.43 -14.96 -41.89
N TYR A 878 -22.53 -14.14 -41.34
CA TYR A 878 -21.71 -14.51 -40.19
C TYR A 878 -22.51 -14.80 -38.91
N PHE A 879 -23.75 -14.30 -38.81
CA PHE A 879 -24.64 -14.50 -37.67
C PHE A 879 -25.40 -15.83 -37.70
N SER A 880 -25.35 -16.57 -38.81
CA SER A 880 -26.05 -17.85 -38.97
C SER A 880 -25.44 -19.01 -38.17
N SER A 881 -24.13 -19.00 -37.92
CA SER A 881 -23.40 -20.09 -37.26
C SER A 881 -22.94 -19.70 -35.85
N ILE A 882 -23.30 -20.52 -34.85
CA ILE A 882 -22.89 -20.32 -33.45
C ILE A 882 -21.36 -20.23 -33.34
N HIS A 883 -20.63 -21.10 -34.03
CA HIS A 883 -19.17 -21.14 -33.95
C HIS A 883 -18.51 -19.88 -34.52
N ILE A 884 -19.06 -19.33 -35.62
CA ILE A 884 -18.56 -18.11 -36.25
C ILE A 884 -18.79 -16.91 -35.32
N VAL A 885 -19.99 -16.75 -34.78
CA VAL A 885 -20.28 -15.64 -33.86
C VAL A 885 -19.44 -15.73 -32.58
N ARG A 886 -19.27 -16.94 -32.02
CA ARG A 886 -18.38 -17.18 -30.86
C ARG A 886 -16.93 -16.78 -31.14
N PHE A 887 -16.42 -17.12 -32.33
CA PHE A 887 -15.08 -16.74 -32.76
C PHE A 887 -14.95 -15.22 -32.92
N LEU A 888 -15.89 -14.57 -33.61
CA LEU A 888 -15.92 -13.12 -33.80
C LEU A 888 -15.97 -12.37 -32.46
N LEU A 889 -16.80 -12.82 -31.52
CA LEU A 889 -16.87 -12.24 -30.18
C LEU A 889 -15.50 -12.26 -29.48
N ILE A 890 -14.76 -13.37 -29.56
CA ILE A 890 -13.44 -13.50 -28.93
C ILE A 890 -12.44 -12.55 -29.59
N ILE A 891 -12.45 -12.45 -30.92
CA ILE A 891 -11.55 -11.55 -31.67
C ILE A 891 -11.85 -10.09 -31.38
N ILE A 892 -13.12 -9.68 -31.42
CA ILE A 892 -13.55 -8.31 -31.11
C ILE A 892 -13.20 -7.95 -29.67
N GLN A 893 -13.44 -8.87 -28.72
CA GLN A 893 -13.07 -8.64 -27.33
C GLN A 893 -11.55 -8.55 -27.14
N THR A 894 -10.77 -9.32 -27.90
CA THR A 894 -9.30 -9.22 -27.91
C THR A 894 -8.86 -7.86 -28.43
N TRP A 895 -9.47 -7.38 -29.51
CA TRP A 895 -9.19 -6.06 -30.07
C TRP A 895 -9.56 -4.92 -29.11
N LEU A 896 -10.70 -4.99 -28.42
CA LEU A 896 -11.09 -3.98 -27.42
C LEU A 896 -10.23 -4.06 -26.15
N GLY A 897 -10.00 -5.26 -25.65
CA GLY A 897 -9.40 -5.49 -24.34
C GLY A 897 -7.88 -5.36 -24.30
N HIS A 898 -7.18 -5.63 -25.40
CA HIS A 898 -5.70 -5.64 -25.38
C HIS A 898 -5.12 -4.27 -25.02
N SER A 899 -5.79 -3.17 -25.39
CA SER A 899 -5.33 -1.80 -25.12
C SER A 899 -5.25 -1.49 -23.62
N TYR A 900 -6.23 -1.97 -22.84
CA TYR A 900 -6.22 -1.85 -21.39
C TYR A 900 -5.06 -2.63 -20.76
N ILE A 901 -4.91 -3.91 -21.13
CA ILE A 901 -3.80 -4.74 -20.66
C ILE A 901 -2.45 -4.15 -21.09
N PHE A 902 -2.34 -3.67 -22.32
CA PHE A 902 -1.15 -3.03 -22.86
C PHE A 902 -0.71 -1.86 -21.98
N LEU A 903 -1.64 -0.99 -21.60
CA LEU A 903 -1.37 0.15 -20.75
C LEU A 903 -0.94 -0.28 -19.34
N LEU A 904 -1.65 -1.26 -18.76
CA LEU A 904 -1.34 -1.81 -17.44
C LEU A 904 0.05 -2.45 -17.37
N ILE A 905 0.38 -3.33 -18.32
CA ILE A 905 1.68 -4.00 -18.36
C ILE A 905 2.79 -3.00 -18.66
N THR A 906 2.54 -2.01 -19.52
CA THR A 906 3.49 -0.92 -19.80
C THR A 906 3.81 -0.10 -18.55
N GLY A 907 2.81 0.27 -17.76
CA GLY A 907 3.00 1.00 -16.50
C GLY A 907 3.79 0.18 -15.48
N ASN A 908 3.46 -1.10 -15.33
CA ASN A 908 4.17 -2.01 -14.42
C ASN A 908 5.63 -2.24 -14.86
N LEU A 909 5.87 -2.48 -16.15
CA LEU A 909 7.23 -2.62 -16.72
C LEU A 909 8.11 -1.40 -16.42
N GLN A 910 7.53 -0.19 -16.48
CA GLN A 910 8.25 1.05 -16.22
C GLN A 910 8.53 1.30 -14.73
N SER A 911 7.80 0.64 -13.83
CA SER A 911 8.01 0.73 -12.39
C SER A 911 9.20 -0.11 -11.89
N ILE A 912 9.66 -1.09 -12.69
CA ILE A 912 10.77 -1.97 -12.32
C ILE A 912 12.08 -1.15 -12.37
N PRO A 913 12.78 -1.00 -11.24
CA PRO A 913 14.06 -0.29 -11.18
C PRO A 913 15.12 -0.90 -12.11
N ARG A 914 15.99 -0.06 -12.69
CA ARG A 914 17.00 -0.50 -13.67
C ARG A 914 18.20 -1.20 -13.04
N ASP A 915 18.54 -0.82 -11.82
CA ASP A 915 19.57 -1.43 -10.97
C ASP A 915 19.41 -2.96 -10.84
N ILE A 916 18.19 -3.49 -10.78
CA ILE A 916 17.94 -4.95 -10.74
C ILE A 916 18.41 -5.64 -12.04
N TYR A 917 18.21 -4.98 -13.19
CA TYR A 917 18.67 -5.50 -14.48
C TYR A 917 20.19 -5.37 -14.64
N GLU A 918 20.78 -4.30 -14.10
CA GLU A 918 22.22 -4.08 -14.08
C GLU A 918 22.92 -5.10 -13.17
N ALA A 919 22.39 -5.34 -11.97
CA ALA A 919 22.85 -6.40 -11.06
C ALA A 919 22.78 -7.78 -11.73
N GLY A 920 21.66 -8.10 -12.38
CA GLY A 920 21.54 -9.35 -13.13
C GLY A 920 22.54 -9.45 -14.28
N ALA A 921 22.86 -8.35 -14.96
CA ALA A 921 23.89 -8.33 -16.01
C ALA A 921 25.30 -8.57 -15.46
N ILE A 922 25.62 -7.99 -14.29
CA ILE A 922 26.87 -8.23 -13.56
C ILE A 922 26.99 -9.71 -13.17
N ASP A 923 25.88 -10.34 -12.76
CA ASP A 923 25.80 -11.79 -12.47
C ASP A 923 25.79 -12.69 -13.74
N GLY A 924 25.97 -12.11 -14.94
CA GLY A 924 26.00 -12.85 -16.21
C GLY A 924 24.63 -13.30 -16.73
N ALA A 925 23.53 -12.74 -16.23
CA ALA A 925 22.19 -13.04 -16.73
C ALA A 925 21.96 -12.42 -18.12
N LYS A 926 21.92 -13.26 -19.16
CA LYS A 926 21.52 -12.89 -20.53
C LYS A 926 20.05 -12.44 -20.59
N ARG A 927 19.64 -11.71 -21.64
CA ARG A 927 18.31 -11.12 -21.80
C ARG A 927 17.14 -12.09 -21.56
N ASN A 928 17.21 -13.31 -22.07
CA ASN A 928 16.17 -14.33 -21.84
C ASN A 928 16.10 -14.74 -20.36
N ARG A 929 17.25 -14.85 -19.69
CA ARG A 929 17.29 -15.12 -18.24
C ARG A 929 16.74 -13.94 -17.45
N GLN A 930 17.10 -12.71 -17.81
CA GLN A 930 16.53 -11.52 -17.20
C GLN A 930 15.00 -11.47 -17.37
N PHE A 931 14.48 -11.84 -18.55
CA PHE A 931 13.03 -11.88 -18.77
C PHE A 931 12.33 -12.92 -17.88
N PHE A 932 12.77 -14.18 -17.90
CA PHE A 932 12.09 -15.25 -17.16
C PHE A 932 12.35 -15.26 -15.64
N TYR A 933 13.50 -14.74 -15.19
CA TYR A 933 13.88 -14.76 -13.76
C TYR A 933 13.73 -13.40 -13.06
N ILE A 934 13.67 -12.29 -13.79
CA ILE A 934 13.51 -10.94 -13.23
C ILE A 934 12.18 -10.33 -13.67
N THR A 935 12.01 -10.05 -14.96
CA THR A 935 10.87 -9.28 -15.47
C THR A 935 9.54 -10.00 -15.24
N MET A 936 9.39 -11.23 -15.71
CA MET A 936 8.14 -11.98 -15.69
C MET A 936 7.69 -12.30 -14.25
N PRO A 937 8.55 -12.77 -13.33
CA PRO A 937 8.14 -13.00 -11.94
C PRO A 937 7.68 -11.73 -11.22
N ILE A 938 8.39 -10.61 -11.42
CA ILE A 938 8.02 -9.31 -10.83
C ILE A 938 6.67 -8.84 -11.40
N LEU A 939 6.51 -8.91 -12.73
CA LEU A 939 5.27 -8.53 -13.41
C LEU A 939 4.09 -9.40 -12.98
N ILE A 940 4.22 -10.72 -12.93
CA ILE A 940 3.12 -11.60 -12.54
C ILE A 940 2.66 -11.27 -11.12
N ASN A 941 3.59 -11.05 -10.18
CA ASN A 941 3.22 -10.73 -8.81
C ASN A 941 2.47 -9.40 -8.70
N SER A 942 2.89 -8.36 -9.44
CA SER A 942 2.22 -7.06 -9.42
C SER A 942 0.90 -7.06 -10.20
N LEU A 943 0.82 -7.82 -11.30
CA LEU A 943 -0.35 -7.88 -12.17
C LEU A 943 -1.41 -8.89 -11.72
N THR A 944 -1.08 -9.90 -10.91
CA THR A 944 -2.02 -10.97 -10.50
C THR A 944 -3.40 -10.43 -10.06
N PRO A 945 -3.51 -9.41 -9.19
CA PRO A 945 -4.81 -8.84 -8.79
C PRO A 945 -5.62 -8.30 -9.97
N LEU A 946 -4.92 -7.64 -10.90
CA LEU A 946 -5.51 -7.02 -12.09
C LEU A 946 -5.93 -8.09 -13.10
N LEU A 947 -5.13 -9.16 -13.26
CA LEU A 947 -5.48 -10.29 -14.11
C LEU A 947 -6.70 -11.05 -13.58
N ILE A 948 -6.81 -11.24 -12.26
CA ILE A 948 -8.02 -11.80 -11.64
C ILE A 948 -9.24 -10.92 -11.94
N GLY A 949 -9.09 -9.60 -11.76
CA GLY A 949 -10.13 -8.62 -12.13
C GLY A 949 -10.53 -8.71 -13.60
N GLN A 950 -9.57 -8.91 -14.51
CA GLN A 950 -9.84 -9.09 -15.93
C GLN A 950 -10.69 -10.33 -16.22
N PHE A 951 -10.40 -11.47 -15.59
CA PHE A 951 -11.21 -12.67 -15.78
C PHE A 951 -12.62 -12.52 -15.19
N ILE A 952 -12.76 -11.87 -14.02
CA ILE A 952 -14.07 -11.56 -13.44
C ILE A 952 -14.87 -10.63 -14.35
N PHE A 953 -14.21 -9.65 -14.98
CA PHE A 953 -14.83 -8.76 -15.95
C PHE A 953 -15.29 -9.54 -17.20
N MET A 954 -14.46 -10.43 -17.75
CA MET A 954 -14.85 -11.29 -18.89
C MET A 954 -16.04 -12.20 -18.56
N PHE A 955 -16.06 -12.79 -17.36
CA PHE A 955 -17.14 -13.66 -16.88
C PHE A 955 -18.50 -12.94 -16.84
N ASN A 956 -18.50 -11.63 -16.58
CA ASN A 956 -19.70 -10.80 -16.44
C ASN A 956 -19.86 -9.78 -17.59
N ASN A 957 -19.20 -9.99 -18.74
CA ASN A 957 -19.18 -9.00 -19.83
C ASN A 957 -20.47 -9.01 -20.68
N PHE A 958 -21.55 -8.50 -20.09
CA PHE A 958 -22.86 -8.41 -20.74
C PHE A 958 -22.85 -7.58 -22.03
N THR A 959 -22.14 -6.45 -22.01
CA THR A 959 -22.22 -5.41 -23.06
C THR A 959 -21.90 -5.93 -24.45
N ILE A 960 -20.80 -6.69 -24.61
CA ILE A 960 -20.41 -7.19 -25.93
C ILE A 960 -21.37 -8.26 -26.46
N ILE A 961 -21.85 -9.15 -25.60
CA ILE A 961 -22.79 -10.20 -25.98
C ILE A 961 -24.10 -9.57 -26.45
N ASN A 962 -24.66 -8.66 -25.65
CA ASN A 962 -25.94 -8.02 -25.94
C ASN A 962 -25.88 -7.14 -27.20
N LEU A 963 -24.86 -6.29 -27.34
CA LEU A 963 -24.77 -5.35 -28.45
C LEU A 963 -24.38 -6.02 -29.77
N PHE A 964 -23.43 -6.97 -29.77
CA PHE A 964 -22.97 -7.62 -30.99
C PHE A 964 -23.96 -8.68 -31.47
N SER A 965 -24.32 -9.61 -30.58
CA SER A 965 -25.04 -10.84 -30.95
C SER A 965 -26.46 -10.95 -30.39
N GLY A 966 -26.82 -10.18 -29.36
CA GLY A 966 -28.07 -10.37 -28.61
C GLY A 966 -28.20 -11.76 -27.96
N GLY A 967 -27.08 -12.47 -27.78
CA GLY A 967 -27.02 -13.87 -27.35
C GLY A 967 -27.20 -14.91 -28.46
N GLY A 968 -27.53 -14.49 -29.69
CA GLY A 968 -27.76 -15.38 -30.83
C GLY A 968 -26.49 -15.97 -31.47
N PRO A 969 -26.64 -16.86 -32.47
CA PRO A 969 -27.91 -17.40 -32.99
C PRO A 969 -28.56 -18.41 -32.02
N ALA A 970 -29.87 -18.62 -32.18
CA ALA A 970 -30.62 -19.58 -31.36
C ALA A 970 -30.16 -21.02 -31.62
N PHE A 971 -30.29 -21.89 -30.62
CA PHE A 971 -30.10 -23.33 -30.86
C PHE A 971 -31.21 -23.88 -31.74
N LEU A 972 -30.91 -24.89 -32.56
CA LEU A 972 -31.91 -25.62 -33.36
C LEU A 972 -33.04 -26.23 -32.49
N ARG A 973 -32.70 -26.59 -31.24
CA ARG A 973 -33.63 -27.10 -30.22
C ARG A 973 -33.38 -26.33 -28.91
N PRO A 974 -33.97 -25.13 -28.74
CA PRO A 974 -33.88 -24.38 -27.50
C PRO A 974 -34.78 -25.01 -26.42
N THR A 975 -34.44 -24.84 -25.15
CA THR A 975 -35.34 -25.22 -24.06
C THR A 975 -36.39 -24.14 -23.79
N VAL A 976 -37.30 -24.38 -22.84
CA VAL A 976 -38.24 -23.37 -22.34
C VAL A 976 -37.57 -22.13 -21.73
N PHE A 977 -36.28 -22.20 -21.41
CA PHE A 977 -35.51 -21.07 -20.87
C PHE A 977 -34.88 -20.18 -21.94
N LEU A 978 -35.09 -20.48 -23.23
CA LEU A 978 -34.68 -19.67 -24.38
C LEU A 978 -33.20 -19.27 -24.38
N GLU A 979 -32.32 -20.15 -23.90
CA GLU A 979 -30.88 -19.91 -23.99
C GLU A 979 -30.43 -19.90 -25.47
N ALA A 980 -29.49 -19.02 -25.82
CA ALA A 980 -28.97 -18.93 -27.17
C ALA A 980 -27.45 -19.19 -27.25
N GLY A 981 -26.93 -19.37 -28.47
CA GLY A 981 -25.61 -19.94 -28.71
C GLY A 981 -24.43 -19.15 -28.14
N THR A 982 -24.57 -17.84 -27.94
CA THR A 982 -23.49 -16.99 -27.41
C THR A 982 -23.81 -16.39 -26.04
N ASP A 983 -24.95 -16.76 -25.45
CA ASP A 983 -25.33 -16.26 -24.13
C ASP A 983 -24.35 -16.71 -23.05
N ILE A 984 -23.85 -15.73 -22.31
CA ILE A 984 -23.15 -15.95 -21.05
C ILE A 984 -24.12 -15.85 -19.89
N ILE A 985 -23.73 -16.30 -18.69
CA ILE A 985 -24.62 -16.36 -17.52
C ILE A 985 -25.40 -15.05 -17.33
N ILE A 986 -24.73 -13.90 -17.37
CA ILE A 986 -25.38 -12.61 -17.15
C ILE A 986 -26.32 -12.18 -18.28
N SER A 987 -26.03 -12.52 -19.55
CA SER A 987 -26.93 -12.18 -20.67
C SER A 987 -28.16 -13.09 -20.70
N TRP A 988 -28.00 -14.35 -20.30
CA TRP A 988 -29.12 -15.26 -20.13
C TRP A 988 -30.02 -14.87 -18.95
N ILE A 989 -29.43 -14.51 -17.79
CA ILE A 989 -30.16 -13.92 -16.65
C ILE A 989 -30.97 -12.71 -17.09
N TYR A 990 -30.37 -11.82 -17.88
CA TYR A 990 -31.09 -10.65 -18.40
C TYR A 990 -32.34 -11.06 -19.19
N LYS A 991 -32.25 -12.04 -20.11
CA LYS A 991 -33.40 -12.58 -20.84
C LYS A 991 -34.48 -13.20 -19.95
N LEU A 992 -34.08 -13.85 -18.86
CA LEU A 992 -35.02 -14.39 -17.87
C LEU A 992 -35.81 -13.27 -17.14
N THR A 993 -35.25 -12.06 -17.07
CA THR A 993 -35.89 -10.90 -16.43
C THR A 993 -36.70 -9.99 -17.34
N THR A 994 -36.52 -10.08 -18.67
CA THR A 994 -37.20 -9.18 -19.64
C THR A 994 -38.62 -9.62 -20.01
N GLY A 995 -39.17 -10.65 -19.36
CA GLY A 995 -40.52 -11.18 -19.64
C GLY A 995 -40.60 -12.08 -20.89
N VAL A 996 -39.50 -12.22 -21.65
CA VAL A 996 -39.43 -13.08 -22.84
C VAL A 996 -39.58 -14.56 -22.47
N VAL A 997 -39.03 -14.97 -21.32
CA VAL A 997 -39.18 -16.33 -20.78
C VAL A 997 -40.40 -16.38 -19.88
N GLN A 998 -41.46 -17.08 -20.30
CA GLN A 998 -42.75 -17.15 -19.60
C GLN A 998 -42.80 -18.33 -18.63
N ILE A 999 -41.93 -18.33 -17.61
CA ILE A 999 -41.90 -19.35 -16.56
C ILE A 999 -42.29 -18.69 -15.23
N GLU A 1000 -43.14 -19.35 -14.45
CA GLU A 1000 -43.57 -18.85 -13.15
C GLU A 1000 -42.35 -18.60 -12.23
N GLY A 1001 -42.26 -17.38 -11.68
CA GLY A 1001 -41.13 -16.98 -10.85
C GLY A 1001 -39.81 -16.81 -11.61
N ASN A 1002 -39.84 -16.58 -12.93
CA ASN A 1002 -38.64 -16.35 -13.77
C ASN A 1002 -37.68 -15.28 -13.21
N THR A 1003 -38.17 -14.14 -12.71
CA THR A 1003 -37.33 -13.05 -12.18
C THR A 1003 -36.71 -13.41 -10.82
N ALA A 1004 -37.45 -14.12 -9.96
CA ALA A 1004 -36.92 -14.68 -8.72
C ALA A 1004 -35.85 -15.75 -9.00
N PHE A 1005 -36.10 -16.63 -9.98
CA PHE A 1005 -35.14 -17.61 -10.47
C PHE A 1005 -33.88 -16.96 -11.06
N ALA A 1006 -34.04 -15.93 -11.88
CA ALA A 1006 -32.94 -15.15 -12.43
C ALA A 1006 -32.12 -14.48 -11.31
N SER A 1007 -32.77 -13.96 -10.29
CA SER A 1007 -32.12 -13.37 -9.11
C SER A 1007 -31.31 -14.42 -8.33
N ALA A 1008 -31.83 -15.65 -8.19
CA ALA A 1008 -31.09 -16.76 -7.60
C ALA A 1008 -29.82 -17.10 -8.42
N LEU A 1009 -29.91 -17.10 -9.75
CA LEU A 1009 -28.76 -17.29 -10.64
C LEU A 1009 -27.74 -16.14 -10.54
N VAL A 1010 -28.18 -14.88 -10.37
CA VAL A 1010 -27.30 -13.74 -10.12
C VAL A 1010 -26.49 -13.95 -8.85
N ILE A 1011 -27.12 -14.41 -7.77
CA ILE A 1011 -26.44 -14.67 -6.49
C ILE A 1011 -25.39 -15.76 -6.64
N LEU A 1012 -25.73 -16.87 -7.32
CA LEU A 1012 -24.79 -17.96 -7.56
C LEU A 1012 -23.61 -17.50 -8.43
N SER A 1013 -23.88 -16.79 -9.53
CA SER A 1013 -22.87 -16.22 -10.42
C SER A 1013 -21.93 -15.24 -9.69
N SER A 1014 -22.52 -14.37 -8.86
CA SER A 1014 -21.80 -13.40 -8.04
C SER A 1014 -20.97 -14.10 -6.97
N SER A 1015 -21.51 -15.14 -6.33
CA SER A 1015 -20.81 -15.93 -5.30
C SER A 1015 -19.60 -16.67 -5.89
N ILE A 1016 -19.73 -17.21 -7.11
CA ILE A 1016 -18.62 -17.80 -7.85
C ILE A 1016 -17.55 -16.73 -8.12
N SER A 1017 -17.95 -15.58 -8.67
CA SER A 1017 -17.04 -14.47 -8.97
C SER A 1017 -16.31 -13.96 -7.70
N VAL A 1018 -17.04 -13.75 -6.60
CA VAL A 1018 -16.50 -13.32 -5.31
C VAL A 1018 -15.60 -14.39 -4.72
N GLY A 1019 -15.99 -15.66 -4.74
CA GLY A 1019 -15.17 -16.76 -4.24
C GLY A 1019 -13.81 -16.86 -4.95
N PHE A 1020 -13.81 -16.78 -6.29
CA PHE A 1020 -12.59 -16.73 -7.08
C PHE A 1020 -11.75 -15.48 -6.79
N ALA A 1021 -12.39 -14.30 -6.70
CA ALA A 1021 -11.73 -13.05 -6.35
C ALA A 1021 -11.04 -13.16 -4.99
N SER A 1022 -11.80 -13.50 -3.95
CA SER A 1022 -11.34 -13.62 -2.57
C SER A 1022 -10.19 -14.61 -2.44
N TYR A 1023 -10.28 -15.79 -3.07
CA TYR A 1023 -9.19 -16.76 -3.10
C TYR A 1023 -7.93 -16.20 -3.78
N GLY A 1024 -8.10 -15.56 -4.94
CA GLY A 1024 -7.00 -14.95 -5.69
C GLY A 1024 -6.30 -13.83 -4.92
N PHE A 1025 -7.06 -12.89 -4.34
CA PHE A 1025 -6.54 -11.81 -3.51
C PHE A 1025 -5.87 -12.33 -2.24
N ALA A 1026 -6.51 -13.25 -1.51
CA ALA A 1026 -5.95 -13.83 -0.28
C ALA A 1026 -4.61 -14.53 -0.53
N LYS A 1027 -4.52 -15.30 -1.63
CA LYS A 1027 -3.28 -15.98 -2.03
C LYS A 1027 -2.18 -14.98 -2.41
N ASN A 1028 -2.52 -13.85 -3.03
CA ASN A 1028 -1.54 -12.84 -3.38
C ASN A 1028 -1.03 -12.07 -2.15
N ILE A 1029 -1.91 -11.70 -1.22
CA ILE A 1029 -1.52 -11.08 0.05
C ILE A 1029 -0.57 -12.02 0.81
N ALA A 1030 -0.90 -13.31 0.89
CA ALA A 1030 -0.04 -14.31 1.52
C ALA A 1030 1.30 -14.55 0.80
N LYS A 1031 1.44 -14.15 -0.46
CA LYS A 1031 2.70 -14.17 -1.22
C LYS A 1031 3.50 -12.88 -1.03
N GLY A 1032 2.86 -11.71 -0.99
CA GLY A 1032 3.53 -10.43 -0.75
C GLY A 1032 4.12 -10.31 0.66
N GLU A 1033 3.56 -11.04 1.63
CA GLU A 1033 4.11 -11.16 2.99
C GLU A 1033 5.24 -12.21 3.12
N LYS A 1034 5.46 -13.06 2.11
CA LYS A 1034 6.48 -14.11 2.08
C LYS A 1034 7.69 -13.68 1.27
#